data_AF-A0A078AHK7-F1
#
_entry.id   AF-A0A078AHK7-F1
#
_cell.length_a   1.000
_cell.length_b   1.000
_cell.length_c   1.000
_cell.angle_alpha   90.00
_cell.angle_beta   90.00
_cell.angle_gamma   90.00
#
_symmetry.space_group_name_H-M   'P 1'
#
loop_
_entity.id
_entity.type
_entity.pdbx_description
1 polymer ?
#
loop_
_entity_poly.entity_id
_entity_poly.type
_entity_poly.pdbx_seq_one_letter_code
_entity_poly.pdbx_strand_id
1 'polypeptide(L)'
;MSYFLQKFCIVSLLLGVSLFSLSNAHLSHQNKEALRQLANDQIKQVLSGSFTNLSRDVRVLAEASQALEILGKAGNNGNVCKGLNKVQQKLTQSSADPELLYHLAEINRIYSCDFLSTHSLAIQNYLSGNNAGTSVSELYFGHLLNTDSQKYGFTASEAYNKNVLSTLKKEVSKNFNNNNWAYKGADGKIEGVSVNSIRAVDLLSQQTEYLATLDASFLKLQKQAVTQATSDNEQQYYVLSSTARYQQDVYTNEDLNLAFVRLGQTFLKPEEKRGLRNYFLMRSKGASSAHQLLVSLRGLKTLSDVPNIEHDGEPRISLSSKSQQLKFNILDNFGTPFQGVKTIKVILEQIDEKQSPRDVPSKANADNNQVTVSLQEDKVGKFRVVVELDGLRYNKIITLVDRIQLNTVYWKITQSKTFPDALENSIIHPKQFPNDIKNAQDGNFLHVGVSALFQQSEGGNPQQIYLRLQKKGAADHLSYQAYAKLNVKTGLYHLTFDFTKGMEHLNGEYQVELHASDFRAQRNEVWDLGTLNVWFKQGLEEGNNLGLKDIYQPDKVIVHIFPEIQPERSLFLPLIGLSLITAVFGQYVLYLLGNKANLSKLTFTGTLFILTILLILLIFTAFWIEVKLIPTLWLLLFISPVVFLICQRGLIQADCTIPEYRAQIQGSKKRLE
;
A
#
# COMPACT_ATOMS: atom_id res chain seq x y z
N MET A 1 9.32 -4.16 21.16
CA MET A 1 9.57 -2.84 20.53
C MET A 1 9.75 -2.93 19.00
N SER A 2 10.42 -3.95 18.44
CA SER A 2 10.59 -4.08 16.97
C SER A 2 9.30 -4.38 16.18
N TYR A 3 8.33 -5.04 16.80
CA TYR A 3 7.05 -5.38 16.15
C TYR A 3 6.14 -4.15 15.91
N PHE A 4 6.31 -3.09 16.71
CA PHE A 4 5.52 -1.86 16.60
C PHE A 4 6.06 -0.95 15.48
N LEU A 5 7.39 -0.87 15.34
CA LEU A 5 8.07 -0.15 14.25
C LEU A 5 7.79 -0.77 12.88
N GLN A 6 7.73 -2.10 12.79
CA GLN A 6 7.44 -2.81 11.54
C GLN A 6 6.01 -2.56 11.05
N LYS A 7 5.02 -2.50 11.96
CA LYS A 7 3.64 -2.13 11.62
C LYS A 7 3.49 -0.65 11.26
N PHE A 8 4.26 0.24 11.90
CA PHE A 8 4.23 1.67 11.57
C PHE A 8 4.78 1.98 10.18
N CYS A 9 5.85 1.29 9.75
CA CYS A 9 6.37 1.40 8.38
C CYS A 9 5.38 0.84 7.35
N ILE A 10 4.70 -0.28 7.63
CA ILE A 10 3.71 -0.87 6.72
C ILE A 10 2.47 0.03 6.59
N VAL A 11 2.01 0.64 7.69
CA VAL A 11 0.88 1.58 7.68
C VAL A 11 1.25 2.89 6.96
N SER A 12 2.48 3.37 7.10
CA SER A 12 2.96 4.56 6.37
C SER A 12 3.12 4.28 4.87
N LEU A 13 3.55 3.08 4.49
CA LEU A 13 3.60 2.62 3.09
C LEU A 13 2.20 2.45 2.50
N LEU A 14 1.25 1.90 3.26
CA LEU A 14 -0.14 1.72 2.82
C LEU A 14 -0.91 3.05 2.73
N LEU A 15 -0.66 4.00 3.63
CA LEU A 15 -1.21 5.35 3.55
C LEU A 15 -0.58 6.18 2.43
N GLY A 16 0.70 5.95 2.11
CA GLY A 16 1.34 6.50 0.92
C GLY A 16 0.68 5.98 -0.36
N VAL A 17 0.48 4.67 -0.47
CA VAL A 17 -0.09 4.05 -1.67
C VAL A 17 -1.57 4.39 -1.89
N SER A 18 -2.37 4.57 -0.82
CA SER A 18 -3.78 4.93 -0.97
C SER A 18 -4.01 6.38 -1.44
N LEU A 19 -3.12 7.32 -1.05
CA LEU A 19 -3.18 8.72 -1.52
C LEU A 19 -2.75 8.90 -3.00
N PHE A 20 -2.07 7.93 -3.60
CA PHE A 20 -1.68 7.96 -5.02
C PHE A 20 -2.59 7.16 -5.96
N SER A 21 -3.70 6.60 -5.46
CA SER A 21 -4.58 5.69 -6.21
C SER A 21 -5.51 6.36 -7.24
N LEU A 22 -5.56 7.69 -7.29
CA LEU A 22 -6.12 8.41 -8.44
C LEU A 22 -4.97 8.78 -9.36
N SER A 23 -4.72 7.93 -10.35
CA SER A 23 -3.66 8.11 -11.36
C SER A 23 -4.01 9.25 -12.31
N ASN A 24 -4.06 10.49 -11.81
CA ASN A 24 -4.20 11.67 -12.65
C ASN A 24 -3.09 11.62 -13.70
N ALA A 25 -3.49 11.68 -14.97
CA ALA A 25 -2.63 11.51 -16.14
C ALA A 25 -1.79 12.77 -16.46
N HIS A 26 -1.75 13.73 -15.55
CA HIS A 26 -0.88 14.91 -15.56
C HIS A 26 -0.35 15.18 -14.13
N LEU A 27 0.65 16.06 -14.01
CA LEU A 27 1.11 16.54 -12.70
C LEU A 27 0.13 17.55 -12.12
N SER A 28 -0.84 17.07 -11.32
CA SER A 28 -1.76 17.92 -10.56
C SER A 28 -1.01 18.94 -9.69
N HIS A 29 -1.69 20.02 -9.27
CA HIS A 29 -1.08 21.03 -8.39
C HIS A 29 -0.47 20.42 -7.11
N GLN A 30 -1.17 19.47 -6.48
CA GLN A 30 -0.67 18.74 -5.30
C GLN A 30 0.58 17.92 -5.62
N ASN A 31 0.59 17.20 -6.75
CA ASN A 31 1.75 16.43 -7.19
C ASN A 31 2.94 17.36 -7.45
N LYS A 32 2.74 18.49 -8.14
CA LYS A 32 3.81 19.48 -8.36
C LYS A 32 4.40 19.99 -7.06
N GLU A 33 3.57 20.29 -6.05
CA GLU A 33 4.08 20.78 -4.77
C GLU A 33 4.85 19.71 -3.99
N ALA A 34 4.40 18.45 -4.03
CA ALA A 34 5.15 17.32 -3.46
C ALA A 34 6.51 17.12 -4.15
N LEU A 35 6.57 17.22 -5.48
CA LEU A 35 7.82 17.13 -6.25
C LEU A 35 8.75 18.33 -6.01
N ARG A 36 8.19 19.54 -5.87
CA ARG A 36 8.94 20.73 -5.45
C ARG A 36 9.53 20.55 -4.05
N GLN A 37 8.76 20.00 -3.12
CA GLN A 37 9.22 19.70 -1.77
C GLN A 37 10.38 18.70 -1.79
N LEU A 38 10.26 17.61 -2.56
CA LEU A 38 11.34 16.64 -2.75
C LEU A 38 12.63 17.31 -3.27
N ALA A 39 12.53 18.13 -4.32
CA ALA A 39 13.69 18.83 -4.86
C ALA A 39 14.31 19.83 -3.86
N ASN A 40 13.47 20.57 -3.12
CA ASN A 40 13.93 21.47 -2.07
C ASN A 40 14.64 20.73 -0.93
N ASP A 41 14.15 19.55 -0.55
CA ASP A 41 14.74 18.76 0.53
C ASP A 41 16.10 18.16 0.10
N GLN A 42 16.24 17.74 -1.16
CA GLN A 42 17.54 17.36 -1.73
C GLN A 42 18.55 18.53 -1.70
N ILE A 43 18.10 19.74 -2.08
CA ILE A 43 18.93 20.96 -1.99
C ILE A 43 19.34 21.21 -0.54
N LYS A 44 18.40 21.21 0.41
CA LYS A 44 18.70 21.43 1.84
C LYS A 44 19.69 20.40 2.38
N GLN A 45 19.52 19.13 2.03
CA GLN A 45 20.40 18.05 2.45
C GLN A 45 21.84 18.32 2.00
N VAL A 46 22.05 18.64 0.71
CA VAL A 46 23.37 18.98 0.18
C VAL A 46 23.94 20.23 0.86
N LEU A 47 23.16 21.30 0.99
CA LEU A 47 23.60 22.56 1.60
C LEU A 47 23.95 22.45 3.09
N SER A 48 23.33 21.50 3.80
CA SER A 48 23.63 21.21 5.21
C SER A 48 24.86 20.32 5.41
N GLY A 49 25.31 19.65 4.35
CA GLY A 49 26.45 18.73 4.37
C GLY A 49 27.81 19.44 4.36
N SER A 50 28.87 18.64 4.48
CA SER A 50 30.27 19.10 4.48
C SER A 50 30.91 19.20 3.09
N PHE A 51 30.14 18.94 2.02
CA PHE A 51 30.61 18.87 0.62
C PHE A 51 31.83 17.97 0.46
N THR A 52 31.75 16.72 0.91
CA THR A 52 32.88 15.76 0.85
C THR A 52 33.10 15.20 -0.55
N ASN A 53 32.06 15.14 -1.39
CA ASN A 53 32.18 14.79 -2.80
C ASN A 53 31.63 15.94 -3.64
N LEU A 54 32.50 16.92 -3.92
CA LEU A 54 32.15 18.18 -4.58
C LEU A 54 31.38 17.98 -5.89
N SER A 55 31.86 17.09 -6.77
CA SER A 55 31.23 16.82 -8.07
C SER A 55 29.81 16.26 -7.90
N ARG A 56 29.64 15.26 -7.03
CA ARG A 56 28.32 14.68 -6.73
C ARG A 56 27.37 15.72 -6.13
N ASP A 57 27.84 16.48 -5.15
CA ASP A 57 27.01 17.43 -4.40
C ASP A 57 26.54 18.58 -5.30
N VAL A 58 27.45 19.13 -6.13
CA VAL A 58 27.11 20.18 -7.11
C VAL A 58 26.17 19.64 -8.18
N ARG A 59 26.36 18.39 -8.65
CA ARG A 59 25.43 17.75 -9.58
C ARG A 59 24.02 17.65 -9.00
N VAL A 60 23.87 17.10 -7.78
CA VAL A 60 22.55 16.99 -7.12
C VAL A 60 21.90 18.36 -6.97
N LEU A 61 22.68 19.39 -6.60
CA LEU A 61 22.19 20.76 -6.47
C LEU A 61 21.67 21.31 -7.81
N ALA A 62 22.43 21.12 -8.90
CA ALA A 62 22.05 21.55 -10.24
C ALA A 62 20.80 20.81 -10.73
N GLU A 63 20.74 19.48 -10.54
CA GLU A 63 19.63 18.67 -11.00
C GLU A 63 18.32 18.99 -10.29
N ALA A 64 18.37 19.14 -8.95
CA ALA A 64 17.21 19.53 -8.16
C ALA A 64 16.72 20.94 -8.54
N SER A 65 17.65 21.85 -8.84
CA SER A 65 17.32 23.23 -9.24
C SER A 65 16.66 23.29 -10.61
N GLN A 66 17.15 22.51 -11.58
CA GLN A 66 16.51 22.40 -12.89
C GLN A 66 15.13 21.74 -12.80
N ALA A 67 14.95 20.74 -11.91
CA ALA A 67 13.65 20.16 -11.66
C ALA A 67 12.65 21.20 -11.12
N LEU A 68 13.09 22.05 -10.19
CA LEU A 68 12.30 23.17 -9.66
C LEU A 68 11.92 24.19 -10.75
N GLU A 69 12.86 24.54 -11.62
CA GLU A 69 12.61 25.42 -12.76
C GLU A 69 11.55 24.84 -13.71
N ILE A 70 11.65 23.55 -14.08
CA ILE A 70 10.63 22.88 -14.92
C ILE A 70 9.26 22.88 -14.25
N LEU A 71 9.23 22.74 -12.92
CA LEU A 71 8.00 22.81 -12.12
C LEU A 71 7.50 24.25 -11.91
N GLY A 72 8.15 25.27 -12.47
CA GLY A 72 7.70 26.66 -12.45
C GLY A 72 7.94 27.41 -11.12
N LYS A 73 8.91 26.99 -10.32
CA LYS A 73 9.39 27.77 -9.16
C LYS A 73 10.92 27.74 -9.15
N ALA A 74 11.60 28.87 -9.32
CA ALA A 74 12.99 28.96 -8.89
C ALA A 74 13.01 28.92 -7.34
N GLY A 75 13.86 28.10 -6.73
CA GLY A 75 14.00 28.02 -5.27
C GLY A 75 14.48 29.34 -4.64
N ASN A 76 14.64 29.40 -3.32
CA ASN A 76 15.15 30.61 -2.65
C ASN A 76 16.66 30.83 -2.97
N ASN A 77 16.94 31.79 -3.86
CA ASN A 77 18.29 32.13 -4.35
C ASN A 77 19.29 32.34 -3.20
N GLY A 78 18.87 32.95 -2.08
CA GLY A 78 19.78 33.35 -1.00
C GLY A 78 20.50 32.19 -0.30
N ASN A 79 19.83 31.06 -0.11
CA ASN A 79 20.43 29.91 0.57
C ASN A 79 21.36 29.12 -0.36
N VAL A 80 20.97 28.96 -1.62
CA VAL A 80 21.76 28.26 -2.62
C VAL A 80 23.07 29.02 -2.88
N CYS A 81 23.01 30.34 -3.11
CA CYS A 81 24.22 31.13 -3.35
C CYS A 81 25.15 31.17 -2.12
N LYS A 82 24.60 31.29 -0.89
CA LYS A 82 25.42 31.20 0.34
C LYS A 82 26.11 29.84 0.49
N GLY A 83 25.41 28.75 0.13
CA GLY A 83 25.97 27.41 0.10
C GLY A 83 27.11 27.27 -0.90
N LEU A 84 26.94 27.82 -2.11
CA LEU A 84 27.96 27.82 -3.15
C LEU A 84 29.23 28.59 -2.75
N ASN A 85 29.13 29.63 -1.92
CA ASN A 85 30.33 30.32 -1.41
C ASN A 85 31.22 29.41 -0.55
N LYS A 86 30.66 28.37 0.09
CA LYS A 86 31.46 27.34 0.80
C LYS A 86 32.15 26.40 -0.18
N VAL A 87 31.48 26.10 -1.30
CA VAL A 87 32.00 25.28 -2.40
C VAL A 87 33.13 26.02 -3.13
N GLN A 88 33.01 27.34 -3.28
CA GLN A 88 34.02 28.20 -3.92
C GLN A 88 35.42 28.04 -3.31
N GLN A 89 35.53 27.93 -1.99
CA GLN A 89 36.82 27.74 -1.31
C GLN A 89 37.50 26.40 -1.67
N LYS A 90 36.73 25.40 -2.08
CA LYS A 90 37.23 24.08 -2.51
C LYS A 90 37.48 23.99 -4.02
N LEU A 91 36.82 24.85 -4.81
CA LEU A 91 36.87 24.84 -6.28
C LEU A 91 38.20 25.32 -6.87
N THR A 92 38.94 26.17 -6.14
CA THR A 92 40.25 26.69 -6.57
C THR A 92 41.29 25.59 -6.84
N GLN A 93 41.03 24.34 -6.44
CA GLN A 93 41.90 23.18 -6.67
C GLN A 93 41.43 22.22 -7.77
N SER A 94 40.22 22.40 -8.34
CA SER A 94 39.56 21.41 -9.22
C SER A 94 39.13 21.95 -10.61
N SER A 95 39.85 22.94 -11.15
CA SER A 95 39.41 23.81 -12.27
C SER A 95 39.26 23.17 -13.67
N ALA A 96 39.39 21.84 -13.81
CA ALA A 96 39.46 21.19 -15.13
C ALA A 96 38.29 20.23 -15.45
N ASP A 97 37.35 19.97 -14.54
CA ASP A 97 36.23 19.04 -14.79
C ASP A 97 35.05 19.73 -15.48
N PRO A 98 34.74 19.42 -16.76
CA PRO A 98 33.62 20.02 -17.48
C PRO A 98 32.24 19.67 -16.92
N GLU A 99 32.04 18.51 -16.28
CA GLU A 99 30.75 18.14 -15.65
C GLU A 99 30.46 19.10 -14.49
N LEU A 100 31.48 19.33 -13.65
CA LEU A 100 31.42 20.28 -12.55
C LEU A 100 31.18 21.71 -13.04
N LEU A 101 31.92 22.16 -14.07
CA LEU A 101 31.75 23.50 -14.65
C LEU A 101 30.35 23.70 -15.25
N TYR A 102 29.82 22.71 -15.97
CA TYR A 102 28.46 22.74 -16.51
C TYR A 102 27.41 22.85 -15.40
N HIS A 103 27.50 22.04 -14.35
CA HIS A 103 26.54 22.09 -13.25
C HIS A 103 26.61 23.42 -12.48
N LEU A 104 27.79 23.98 -12.27
CA LEU A 104 27.94 25.33 -11.69
C LEU A 104 27.32 26.40 -12.60
N ALA A 105 27.53 26.31 -13.90
CA ALA A 105 26.95 27.23 -14.87
C ALA A 105 25.41 27.20 -14.85
N GLU A 106 24.82 26.00 -14.75
CA GLU A 106 23.38 25.81 -14.61
C GLU A 106 22.82 26.38 -13.30
N ILE A 107 23.48 26.16 -12.17
CA ILE A 107 23.04 26.74 -10.89
C ILE A 107 23.09 28.27 -10.97
N ASN A 108 24.14 28.83 -11.57
CA ASN A 108 24.26 30.27 -11.78
C ASN A 108 23.16 30.82 -12.68
N ARG A 109 22.84 30.13 -13.77
CA ARG A 109 21.76 30.52 -14.69
C ARG A 109 20.42 30.63 -13.95
N ILE A 110 20.14 29.68 -13.06
CA ILE A 110 18.85 29.59 -12.36
C ILE A 110 18.74 30.62 -11.23
N TYR A 111 19.81 30.83 -10.45
CA TYR A 111 19.74 31.68 -9.24
C TYR A 111 20.44 33.04 -9.37
N SER A 112 21.16 33.26 -10.47
CA SER A 112 21.98 34.47 -10.70
C SER A 112 22.94 34.75 -9.55
N CYS A 113 23.63 33.73 -9.04
CA CYS A 113 24.64 33.92 -8.00
C CYS A 113 25.83 34.71 -8.56
N ASP A 114 26.47 35.57 -7.77
CA ASP A 114 27.67 36.31 -8.24
C ASP A 114 28.92 35.41 -8.43
N PHE A 115 28.80 34.11 -8.18
CA PHE A 115 29.90 33.13 -8.19
C PHE A 115 30.59 32.98 -9.55
N LEU A 116 29.85 33.03 -10.68
CA LEU A 116 30.48 32.92 -12.00
C LEU A 116 31.26 34.17 -12.39
N SER A 117 31.08 35.33 -11.74
CA SER A 117 31.91 36.49 -12.04
C SER A 117 33.40 36.18 -11.84
N THR A 118 33.73 35.38 -10.82
CA THR A 118 35.09 34.95 -10.48
C THR A 118 35.59 33.74 -11.29
N HIS A 119 34.69 32.95 -11.89
CA HIS A 119 35.02 31.71 -12.64
C HIS A 119 34.70 31.78 -14.13
N SER A 120 34.18 32.91 -14.61
CA SER A 120 33.93 33.22 -16.01
C SER A 120 35.19 33.01 -16.84
N LEU A 121 36.32 33.47 -16.32
CA LEU A 121 37.63 33.28 -16.94
C LEU A 121 38.03 31.80 -16.99
N ALA A 122 37.68 30.97 -16.00
CA ALA A 122 37.99 29.54 -16.01
C ALA A 122 37.18 28.79 -17.08
N ILE A 123 35.87 29.08 -17.20
CA ILE A 123 35.02 28.51 -18.25
C ILE A 123 35.47 28.99 -19.62
N GLN A 124 35.77 30.29 -19.77
CA GLN A 124 36.25 30.84 -21.03
C GLN A 124 37.62 30.28 -21.41
N ASN A 125 38.53 30.11 -20.45
CA ASN A 125 39.82 29.46 -20.68
C ASN A 125 39.63 28.00 -21.10
N TYR A 126 38.73 27.26 -20.46
CA TYR A 126 38.40 25.89 -20.83
C TYR A 126 37.85 25.80 -22.27
N LEU A 127 36.88 26.64 -22.62
CA LEU A 127 36.29 26.71 -23.97
C LEU A 127 37.24 27.28 -25.03
N SER A 128 38.23 28.08 -24.64
CA SER A 128 39.27 28.58 -25.55
C SER A 128 40.43 27.59 -25.75
N GLY A 129 40.57 26.63 -24.83
CA GLY A 129 41.62 25.62 -24.86
C GLY A 129 41.38 24.57 -25.95
N ASN A 130 42.47 24.02 -26.50
CA ASN A 130 42.44 22.89 -27.45
C ASN A 130 42.21 21.53 -26.78
N ASN A 131 41.90 21.48 -25.47
CA ASN A 131 41.70 20.24 -24.73
C ASN A 131 40.20 20.01 -24.50
N ALA A 132 39.52 19.44 -25.49
CA ALA A 132 38.10 19.05 -25.40
C ALA A 132 37.81 17.90 -24.40
N GLY A 133 38.83 17.41 -23.69
CA GLY A 133 38.78 16.13 -22.98
C GLY A 133 38.98 14.95 -23.92
N THR A 134 39.11 13.76 -23.36
CA THR A 134 39.30 12.51 -24.12
C THR A 134 38.19 11.49 -23.85
N SER A 135 37.44 11.67 -22.77
CA SER A 135 36.28 10.82 -22.46
C SER A 135 34.99 11.38 -23.06
N VAL A 136 34.03 10.51 -23.38
CA VAL A 136 32.72 10.91 -23.89
C VAL A 136 31.96 11.83 -22.92
N SER A 137 32.11 11.60 -21.61
CA SER A 137 31.53 12.45 -20.57
C SER A 137 32.06 13.88 -20.63
N GLU A 138 33.38 14.04 -20.75
CA GLU A 138 34.00 15.36 -20.86
C GLU A 138 33.55 16.07 -22.14
N LEU A 139 33.54 15.35 -23.26
CA LEU A 139 33.06 15.87 -24.54
C LEU A 139 31.59 16.30 -24.47
N TYR A 140 30.74 15.52 -23.79
CA TYR A 140 29.31 15.80 -23.64
C TYR A 140 29.06 17.06 -22.82
N PHE A 141 29.63 17.14 -21.62
CA PHE A 141 29.43 18.32 -20.77
C PHE A 141 30.13 19.57 -21.31
N GLY A 142 31.31 19.40 -21.92
CA GLY A 142 31.99 20.48 -22.63
C GLY A 142 31.17 21.01 -23.80
N HIS A 143 30.55 20.13 -24.57
CA HIS A 143 29.63 20.51 -25.65
C HIS A 143 28.39 21.24 -25.13
N LEU A 144 27.74 20.74 -24.06
CA LEU A 144 26.59 21.42 -23.45
C LEU A 144 26.99 22.81 -22.94
N LEU A 145 28.11 22.91 -22.24
CA LEU A 145 28.64 24.18 -21.73
C LEU A 145 28.91 25.18 -22.86
N ASN A 146 29.43 24.72 -24.00
CA ASN A 146 29.69 25.56 -25.16
C ASN A 146 28.40 25.98 -25.89
N THR A 147 27.47 25.05 -26.08
CA THR A 147 26.21 25.28 -26.81
C THR A 147 25.27 26.19 -26.03
N ASP A 148 25.21 26.02 -24.70
CA ASP A 148 24.42 26.85 -23.80
C ASP A 148 25.19 28.07 -23.27
N SER A 149 26.42 28.32 -23.75
CA SER A 149 27.29 29.41 -23.30
C SER A 149 26.60 30.78 -23.23
N GLN A 150 25.78 31.13 -24.24
CA GLN A 150 25.04 32.38 -24.26
C GLN A 150 24.06 32.50 -23.08
N LYS A 151 23.41 31.40 -22.68
CA LYS A 151 22.50 31.38 -21.50
C LYS A 151 23.26 31.63 -20.21
N TYR A 152 24.57 31.37 -20.20
CA TYR A 152 25.46 31.58 -19.06
C TYR A 152 26.23 32.90 -19.13
N GLY A 153 26.07 33.69 -20.20
CA GLY A 153 26.80 34.95 -20.40
C GLY A 153 28.21 34.78 -20.98
N PHE A 154 28.50 33.65 -21.63
CA PHE A 154 29.78 33.37 -22.28
C PHE A 154 29.65 33.36 -23.81
N THR A 155 30.78 33.50 -24.50
CA THR A 155 30.84 33.37 -25.96
C THR A 155 31.12 31.93 -26.35
N ALA A 156 30.30 31.36 -27.23
CA ALA A 156 30.54 30.03 -27.78
C ALA A 156 31.85 30.00 -28.58
N SER A 157 32.63 28.93 -28.43
CA SER A 157 33.86 28.69 -29.18
C SER A 157 33.59 27.70 -30.31
N GLU A 158 33.61 28.19 -31.55
CA GLU A 158 33.46 27.34 -32.74
C GLU A 158 34.63 26.36 -32.88
N ALA A 159 35.85 26.81 -32.55
CA ALA A 159 37.05 25.99 -32.56
C ALA A 159 36.95 24.81 -31.57
N TYR A 160 36.45 25.07 -30.36
CA TYR A 160 36.21 24.02 -29.37
C TYR A 160 35.15 23.03 -29.84
N ASN A 161 34.03 23.51 -30.41
CA ASN A 161 33.00 22.62 -30.94
C ASN A 161 33.55 21.72 -32.06
N LYS A 162 34.34 22.27 -32.98
CA LYS A 162 35.01 21.48 -34.03
C LYS A 162 35.93 20.41 -33.43
N ASN A 163 36.68 20.76 -32.39
CA ASN A 163 37.57 19.83 -31.70
C ASN A 163 36.80 18.71 -30.98
N VAL A 164 35.72 19.06 -30.26
CA VAL A 164 34.81 18.10 -29.61
C VAL A 164 34.28 17.12 -30.65
N LEU A 165 33.76 17.62 -31.78
CA LEU A 165 33.21 16.78 -32.84
C LEU A 165 34.29 15.87 -33.45
N SER A 166 35.49 16.39 -33.74
CA SER A 166 36.57 15.55 -34.27
C SER A 166 37.01 14.46 -33.29
N THR A 167 37.06 14.77 -31.99
CA THR A 167 37.44 13.83 -30.94
C THR A 167 36.35 12.81 -30.71
N LEU A 168 35.08 13.24 -30.71
CA LEU A 168 33.91 12.36 -30.62
C LEU A 168 33.88 11.39 -31.79
N LYS A 169 34.07 11.85 -33.04
CA LYS A 169 34.13 10.97 -34.22
C LYS A 169 35.20 9.88 -34.04
N LYS A 170 36.39 10.29 -33.59
CA LYS A 170 37.50 9.35 -33.32
C LYS A 170 37.11 8.35 -32.24
N GLU A 171 36.53 8.79 -31.13
CA GLU A 171 36.18 7.89 -30.03
C GLU A 171 34.98 6.98 -30.32
N VAL A 172 33.94 7.50 -30.97
CA VAL A 172 32.78 6.73 -31.44
C VAL A 172 33.22 5.66 -32.44
N SER A 173 34.04 6.02 -33.44
CA SER A 173 34.50 5.04 -34.45
C SER A 173 35.31 3.89 -33.83
N LYS A 174 36.02 4.15 -32.73
CA LYS A 174 36.85 3.17 -32.04
C LYS A 174 36.04 2.26 -31.10
N ASN A 175 35.08 2.85 -30.37
CA ASN A 175 34.50 2.23 -29.18
C ASN A 175 32.98 2.09 -29.20
N PHE A 176 32.25 2.78 -30.08
CA PHE A 176 30.79 2.74 -30.12
C PHE A 176 30.29 1.77 -31.20
N ASN A 177 29.47 0.81 -30.80
CA ASN A 177 28.80 -0.10 -31.71
C ASN A 177 27.44 0.49 -32.11
N ASN A 178 27.37 0.96 -33.35
CA ASN A 178 26.15 1.55 -33.92
C ASN A 178 24.96 0.60 -33.82
N ASN A 179 25.13 -0.73 -33.92
CA ASN A 179 24.00 -1.66 -34.03
C ASN A 179 23.19 -1.83 -32.74
N ASN A 180 23.77 -1.56 -31.57
CA ASN A 180 23.14 -1.84 -30.27
C ASN A 180 23.33 -0.71 -29.25
N TRP A 181 23.80 0.47 -29.69
CA TRP A 181 24.15 1.60 -28.83
C TRP A 181 25.03 1.19 -27.65
N ALA A 182 25.99 0.29 -27.89
CA ALA A 182 26.88 -0.17 -26.85
C ALA A 182 28.27 0.42 -27.01
N TYR A 183 28.78 1.01 -25.93
CA TYR A 183 30.16 1.45 -25.84
C TYR A 183 31.02 0.31 -25.30
N LYS A 184 32.20 0.09 -25.87
CA LYS A 184 33.19 -0.84 -25.33
C LYS A 184 33.74 -0.29 -24.01
N GLY A 185 33.66 -1.08 -22.95
CA GLY A 185 34.28 -0.78 -21.66
C GLY A 185 35.81 -0.70 -21.78
N ALA A 186 36.46 -0.22 -20.72
CA ALA A 186 37.93 -0.12 -20.67
C ALA A 186 38.63 -1.49 -20.81
N ASP A 187 37.93 -2.59 -20.50
CA ASP A 187 38.38 -3.97 -20.68
C ASP A 187 38.13 -4.52 -22.10
N GLY A 188 37.59 -3.70 -23.00
CA GLY A 188 37.25 -4.05 -24.38
C GLY A 188 35.94 -4.84 -24.53
N LYS A 189 35.22 -5.15 -23.45
CA LYS A 189 33.94 -5.87 -23.52
C LYS A 189 32.79 -4.93 -23.82
N ILE A 190 31.76 -5.46 -24.49
CA ILE A 190 30.55 -4.71 -24.83
C ILE A 190 29.64 -4.70 -23.60
N GLU A 191 29.60 -3.58 -22.89
CA GLU A 191 28.80 -3.39 -21.67
C GLU A 191 27.42 -2.79 -21.97
N GLY A 192 26.55 -3.50 -22.68
CA GLY A 192 25.16 -3.04 -22.92
C GLY A 192 25.05 -1.58 -23.37
N VAL A 193 23.94 -0.90 -23.06
CA VAL A 193 23.82 0.56 -23.29
C VAL A 193 24.29 1.29 -22.03
N SER A 194 25.45 1.95 -22.11
CA SER A 194 26.07 2.69 -20.99
C SER A 194 25.73 4.18 -21.00
N VAL A 195 26.09 4.90 -19.92
CA VAL A 195 26.03 6.38 -19.83
C VAL A 195 26.73 7.05 -21.01
N ASN A 196 27.94 6.60 -21.31
CA ASN A 196 28.72 7.11 -22.43
C ASN A 196 28.06 6.79 -23.76
N SER A 197 27.35 5.67 -23.86
CA SER A 197 26.58 5.34 -25.06
C SER A 197 25.47 6.36 -25.30
N ILE A 198 24.67 6.66 -24.27
CA ILE A 198 23.57 7.64 -24.37
C ILE A 198 24.10 9.04 -24.68
N ARG A 199 25.15 9.48 -23.98
CA ARG A 199 25.79 10.79 -24.20
C ARG A 199 26.38 10.90 -25.60
N ALA A 200 27.06 9.85 -26.09
CA ALA A 200 27.58 9.81 -27.45
C ALA A 200 26.45 9.92 -28.47
N VAL A 201 25.36 9.17 -28.28
CA VAL A 201 24.19 9.23 -29.18
C VAL A 201 23.56 10.62 -29.18
N ASP A 202 23.38 11.26 -28.02
CA ASP A 202 22.83 12.62 -27.93
C ASP A 202 23.71 13.62 -28.70
N LEU A 203 25.04 13.55 -28.56
CA LEU A 203 25.96 14.39 -29.34
C LEU A 203 25.91 14.10 -30.86
N LEU A 204 25.91 12.82 -31.24
CA LEU A 204 25.86 12.42 -32.64
C LEU A 204 24.53 12.82 -33.29
N SER A 205 23.43 12.85 -32.53
CA SER A 205 22.11 13.23 -33.05
C SER A 205 22.04 14.67 -33.52
N GLN A 206 22.96 15.52 -33.05
CA GLN A 206 23.07 16.90 -33.51
C GLN A 206 23.82 17.02 -34.84
N GLN A 207 24.40 15.94 -35.34
CA GLN A 207 25.18 15.91 -36.58
C GLN A 207 24.35 15.22 -37.67
N THR A 208 24.00 15.97 -38.71
CA THR A 208 23.14 15.49 -39.81
C THR A 208 23.67 14.24 -40.51
N GLU A 209 25.00 14.09 -40.59
CA GLU A 209 25.66 12.93 -41.22
C GLU A 209 25.43 11.61 -40.45
N TYR A 210 25.09 11.67 -39.15
CA TYR A 210 24.87 10.48 -38.31
C TYR A 210 23.39 10.13 -38.13
N LEU A 211 22.45 11.00 -38.54
CA LEU A 211 21.01 10.80 -38.36
C LEU A 211 20.54 9.47 -38.95
N ALA A 212 20.89 9.16 -40.20
CA ALA A 212 20.48 7.90 -40.84
C ALA A 212 21.01 6.64 -40.11
N THR A 213 22.19 6.72 -39.50
CA THR A 213 22.75 5.61 -38.71
C THR A 213 22.01 5.49 -37.38
N LEU A 214 21.73 6.61 -36.71
CA LEU A 214 20.98 6.63 -35.47
C LEU A 214 19.53 6.16 -35.65
N ASP A 215 18.89 6.50 -36.77
CA ASP A 215 17.54 6.05 -37.13
C ASP A 215 17.47 4.52 -37.23
N ALA A 216 18.42 3.91 -37.93
CA ALA A 216 18.49 2.45 -38.07
C ALA A 216 18.65 1.75 -36.71
N SER A 217 19.43 2.34 -35.81
CA SER A 217 19.66 1.82 -34.46
C SER A 217 18.47 2.08 -33.53
N PHE A 218 17.82 3.23 -33.67
CA PHE A 218 16.58 3.57 -32.98
C PHE A 218 15.50 2.53 -33.28
N LEU A 219 15.29 2.19 -34.56
CA LEU A 219 14.33 1.16 -34.98
C LEU A 219 14.64 -0.22 -34.39
N LYS A 220 15.92 -0.55 -34.16
CA LYS A 220 16.30 -1.80 -33.48
C LYS A 220 15.97 -1.78 -32.00
N LEU A 221 16.21 -0.66 -31.32
CA LEU A 221 15.85 -0.49 -29.90
C LEU A 221 14.34 -0.45 -29.71
N GLN A 222 13.62 0.20 -30.62
CA GLN A 222 12.15 0.19 -30.61
C GLN A 222 11.60 -1.23 -30.63
N LYS A 223 12.20 -2.14 -31.42
CA LYS A 223 11.83 -3.57 -31.43
C LYS A 223 12.11 -4.31 -30.12
N GLN A 224 12.98 -3.77 -29.27
CA GLN A 224 13.29 -4.32 -27.95
C GLN A 224 12.41 -3.72 -26.84
N ALA A 225 11.64 -2.67 -27.14
CA ALA A 225 10.74 -2.07 -26.16
C ALA A 225 9.61 -3.04 -25.79
N VAL A 226 9.21 -2.98 -24.54
CA VAL A 226 8.12 -3.79 -24.02
C VAL A 226 6.95 -2.87 -23.71
N THR A 227 5.77 -3.24 -24.21
CA THR A 227 4.51 -2.63 -23.79
C THR A 227 4.00 -3.38 -22.57
N GLN A 228 3.94 -2.71 -21.42
CA GLN A 228 3.40 -3.27 -20.19
C GLN A 228 1.99 -2.71 -19.97
N ALA A 229 0.99 -3.59 -19.91
CA ALA A 229 -0.37 -3.22 -19.51
C ALA A 229 -0.54 -3.39 -17.99
N THR A 230 -1.19 -2.43 -17.34
CA THR A 230 -1.66 -2.63 -15.95
C THR A 230 -2.90 -3.51 -15.92
N SER A 231 -3.14 -4.16 -14.77
CA SER A 231 -4.30 -5.06 -14.54
C SER A 231 -5.65 -4.42 -14.83
N ASP A 232 -5.72 -3.09 -14.82
CA ASP A 232 -6.97 -2.32 -14.90
C ASP A 232 -7.25 -1.77 -16.31
N ASN A 233 -6.54 -2.26 -17.35
CA ASN A 233 -6.80 -1.95 -18.78
C ASN A 233 -6.72 -0.47 -19.22
N GLU A 234 -6.47 0.50 -18.34
CA GLU A 234 -6.53 1.92 -18.70
C GLU A 234 -5.18 2.57 -19.02
N GLN A 235 -4.05 2.07 -18.50
CA GLN A 235 -2.74 2.70 -18.69
C GLN A 235 -1.71 1.71 -19.22
N GLN A 236 -1.42 1.81 -20.53
CA GLN A 236 -0.29 1.13 -21.15
C GLN A 236 0.98 1.96 -20.94
N TYR A 237 2.04 1.29 -20.51
CA TYR A 237 3.39 1.83 -20.45
C TYR A 237 4.21 1.29 -21.61
N TYR A 238 4.98 2.17 -22.23
CA TYR A 238 5.96 1.79 -23.23
C TYR A 238 7.33 2.05 -22.64
N VAL A 239 8.14 1.00 -22.47
CA VAL A 239 9.43 1.09 -21.76
C VAL A 239 10.49 0.32 -22.51
N LEU A 240 11.63 0.97 -22.73
CA LEU A 240 12.88 0.27 -23.01
C LEU A 240 13.45 -0.26 -21.69
N SER A 241 13.59 -1.57 -21.60
CA SER A 241 14.26 -2.24 -20.50
C SER A 241 15.66 -2.66 -20.96
N SER A 242 16.69 -2.27 -20.22
CA SER A 242 18.00 -2.88 -20.43
C SER A 242 18.07 -4.22 -19.68
N THR A 243 18.38 -5.31 -20.38
CA THR A 243 18.66 -6.62 -19.76
C THR A 243 20.07 -6.70 -19.15
N ALA A 244 20.83 -5.60 -19.20
CA ALA A 244 22.20 -5.53 -18.70
C ALA A 244 22.19 -5.51 -17.16
N ARG A 245 22.99 -6.37 -16.53
CA ARG A 245 23.18 -6.35 -15.08
C ARG A 245 23.79 -5.00 -14.69
N TYR A 246 23.00 -4.22 -13.97
CA TYR A 246 23.36 -2.91 -13.46
C TYR A 246 24.60 -3.01 -12.55
N GLN A 247 25.69 -2.33 -12.93
CA GLN A 247 26.72 -1.92 -11.98
C GLN A 247 26.19 -0.71 -11.19
N GLN A 248 26.36 -0.71 -9.88
CA GLN A 248 26.12 0.47 -9.03
C GLN A 248 26.90 1.64 -9.64
N ASP A 249 26.22 2.77 -9.87
CA ASP A 249 26.71 4.04 -10.46
C ASP A 249 26.53 4.25 -11.97
N VAL A 250 25.83 3.35 -12.69
CA VAL A 250 25.53 3.52 -14.13
C VAL A 250 24.00 3.61 -14.37
N TYR A 251 23.58 4.62 -15.15
CA TYR A 251 22.22 5.19 -15.31
C TYR A 251 21.00 4.28 -15.18
N THR A 252 19.93 4.91 -14.65
CA THR A 252 18.59 4.37 -14.50
C THR A 252 17.89 4.15 -15.85
N ASN A 253 16.86 3.30 -15.91
CA ASN A 253 16.08 3.08 -17.13
C ASN A 253 15.51 4.40 -17.70
N GLU A 254 15.34 5.42 -16.86
CA GLU A 254 14.84 6.74 -17.21
C GLU A 254 15.72 7.47 -18.22
N ASP A 255 17.05 7.38 -18.11
CA ASP A 255 17.98 8.05 -19.01
C ASP A 255 17.92 7.46 -20.42
N LEU A 256 17.84 6.12 -20.48
CA LEU A 256 17.66 5.40 -21.74
C LEU A 256 16.33 5.78 -22.40
N ASN A 257 15.23 5.79 -21.63
CA ASN A 257 13.93 6.16 -22.15
C ASN A 257 13.88 7.65 -22.55
N LEU A 258 14.63 8.54 -21.87
CA LEU A 258 14.68 9.97 -22.22
C LEU A 258 15.42 10.16 -23.55
N ALA A 259 16.58 9.51 -23.70
CA ALA A 259 17.33 9.53 -24.95
C ALA A 259 16.49 8.98 -26.10
N PHE A 260 15.81 7.86 -25.87
CA PHE A 260 14.90 7.27 -26.85
C PHE A 260 13.79 8.23 -27.25
N VAL A 261 13.14 8.90 -26.29
CA VAL A 261 12.10 9.89 -26.61
C VAL A 261 12.64 11.07 -27.42
N ARG A 262 13.83 11.59 -27.08
CA ARG A 262 14.45 12.70 -27.82
C ARG A 262 14.76 12.35 -29.27
N LEU A 263 15.31 11.16 -29.50
CA LEU A 263 15.67 10.69 -30.84
C LEU A 263 14.44 10.26 -31.65
N GLY A 264 13.43 9.73 -30.95
CA GLY A 264 12.24 9.15 -31.54
C GLY A 264 11.10 10.11 -31.81
N GLN A 265 11.22 11.43 -31.56
CA GLN A 265 10.08 12.34 -31.62
C GLN A 265 9.30 12.29 -32.94
N THR A 266 9.98 12.02 -34.06
CA THR A 266 9.39 11.89 -35.40
C THR A 266 8.95 10.47 -35.76
N PHE A 267 9.54 9.44 -35.13
CA PHE A 267 9.31 8.03 -35.44
C PHE A 267 8.28 7.36 -34.53
N LEU A 268 8.13 7.87 -33.31
CA LEU A 268 7.22 7.31 -32.32
C LEU A 268 5.78 7.54 -32.74
N LYS A 269 5.02 6.45 -32.80
CA LYS A 269 3.57 6.50 -32.99
C LYS A 269 2.93 7.23 -31.81
N PRO A 270 1.77 7.89 -31.99
CA PRO A 270 1.08 8.58 -30.90
C PRO A 270 0.88 7.71 -29.65
N GLU A 271 0.54 6.44 -29.82
CA GLU A 271 0.35 5.50 -28.71
C GLU A 271 1.64 5.22 -27.92
N GLU A 272 2.79 5.13 -28.61
CA GLU A 272 4.11 4.92 -27.98
C GLU A 272 4.53 6.17 -27.20
N LYS A 273 4.33 7.36 -27.79
CA LYS A 273 4.54 8.64 -27.09
C LYS A 273 3.70 8.74 -25.82
N ARG A 274 2.42 8.34 -25.90
CA ARG A 274 1.52 8.28 -24.73
C ARG A 274 2.02 7.29 -23.67
N GLY A 275 2.48 6.10 -24.07
CA GLY A 275 3.04 5.11 -23.17
C GLY A 275 4.29 5.59 -22.43
N LEU A 276 5.21 6.25 -23.16
CA LEU A 276 6.42 6.85 -22.58
C LEU A 276 6.10 8.03 -21.65
N ARG A 277 5.11 8.86 -22.01
CA ARG A 277 4.63 9.93 -21.15
C ARG A 277 4.09 9.37 -19.83
N ASN A 278 3.26 8.32 -19.90
CA ASN A 278 2.73 7.67 -18.70
C ASN A 278 3.86 7.09 -17.83
N TYR A 279 4.90 6.51 -18.47
CA TYR A 279 6.09 6.03 -17.77
C TYR A 279 6.79 7.16 -17.02
N PHE A 280 7.11 8.28 -17.68
CA PHE A 280 7.75 9.41 -17.01
C PHE A 280 6.89 10.05 -15.94
N LEU A 281 5.57 10.08 -16.11
CA LEU A 281 4.66 10.57 -15.10
C LEU A 281 4.73 9.69 -13.84
N MET A 282 4.69 8.37 -14.00
CA MET A 282 4.84 7.42 -12.89
C MET A 282 6.22 7.56 -12.22
N ARG A 283 7.30 7.63 -13.01
CA ARG A 283 8.67 7.77 -12.47
C ARG A 283 8.88 9.10 -11.78
N SER A 284 8.27 10.20 -12.25
CA SER A 284 8.33 11.49 -11.56
C SER A 284 7.68 11.41 -10.17
N LYS A 285 6.50 10.78 -10.06
CA LYS A 285 5.78 10.59 -8.78
C LYS A 285 6.55 9.68 -7.81
N GLY A 286 7.27 8.69 -8.35
CA GLY A 286 8.08 7.74 -7.57
C GLY A 286 9.57 8.08 -7.47
N ALA A 287 9.98 9.30 -7.83
CA ALA A 287 11.40 9.66 -7.87
C ALA A 287 12.00 9.68 -6.45
N SER A 288 13.14 9.02 -6.26
CA SER A 288 13.86 9.00 -4.98
C SER A 288 15.12 9.87 -4.97
N SER A 289 15.49 10.44 -6.12
CA SER A 289 16.66 11.31 -6.28
C SER A 289 16.37 12.50 -7.19
N ALA A 290 17.17 13.57 -7.05
CA ALA A 290 17.10 14.74 -7.91
C ALA A 290 17.28 14.38 -9.39
N HIS A 291 18.20 13.45 -9.67
CA HIS A 291 18.46 12.94 -11.01
C HIS A 291 17.23 12.28 -11.65
N GLN A 292 16.64 11.28 -10.99
CA GLN A 292 15.44 10.58 -11.48
C GLN A 292 14.27 11.53 -11.71
N LEU A 293 14.09 12.49 -10.80
CA LEU A 293 13.08 13.52 -10.91
C LEU A 293 13.31 14.39 -12.15
N LEU A 294 14.52 14.93 -12.32
CA LEU A 294 14.86 15.78 -13.46
C LEU A 294 14.69 15.06 -14.80
N VAL A 295 15.21 13.84 -14.92
CA VAL A 295 15.12 13.04 -16.15
C VAL A 295 13.66 12.76 -16.50
N SER A 296 12.85 12.42 -15.50
CA SER A 296 11.41 12.21 -15.69
C SER A 296 10.68 13.48 -16.13
N LEU A 297 10.98 14.63 -15.51
CA LEU A 297 10.39 15.91 -15.88
C LEU A 297 10.82 16.38 -17.27
N ARG A 298 12.07 16.12 -17.67
CA ARG A 298 12.55 16.37 -19.04
C ARG A 298 11.85 15.47 -20.04
N GLY A 299 11.60 14.21 -19.71
CA GLY A 299 10.80 13.29 -20.53
C GLY A 299 9.39 13.82 -20.75
N LEU A 300 8.71 14.24 -19.67
CA LEU A 300 7.40 14.89 -19.75
C LEU A 300 7.44 16.19 -20.56
N LYS A 301 8.47 17.01 -20.43
CA LYS A 301 8.62 18.23 -21.23
C LYS A 301 8.84 17.93 -22.71
N THR A 302 9.58 16.86 -23.03
CA THR A 302 9.85 16.43 -24.41
C THR A 302 8.61 15.85 -25.10
N LEU A 303 7.68 15.30 -24.31
CA LEU A 303 6.39 14.76 -24.76
C LEU A 303 5.22 15.73 -24.51
N SER A 304 5.50 17.03 -24.45
CA SER A 304 4.47 18.04 -24.22
C SER A 304 3.51 18.20 -25.40
N ASP A 305 3.83 17.62 -26.56
CA ASP A 305 2.99 17.51 -27.75
C ASP A 305 1.90 16.42 -27.61
N VAL A 306 1.95 15.61 -26.55
CA VAL A 306 0.96 14.56 -26.29
C VAL A 306 -0.12 15.08 -25.34
N PRO A 307 -1.35 15.37 -25.82
CA PRO A 307 -2.39 15.91 -24.96
C PRO A 307 -2.81 14.90 -23.90
N ASN A 308 -3.26 15.41 -22.75
CA ASN A 308 -3.92 14.63 -21.73
C ASN A 308 -5.39 15.05 -21.64
N ILE A 309 -6.28 14.09 -21.38
CA ILE A 309 -7.70 14.36 -21.17
C ILE A 309 -8.04 14.08 -19.73
N GLU A 310 -8.53 15.10 -19.03
CA GLU A 310 -9.10 14.97 -17.71
C GLU A 310 -10.61 15.15 -17.77
N HIS A 311 -11.34 14.25 -17.12
CA HIS A 311 -12.79 14.37 -16.98
C HIS A 311 -13.11 15.20 -15.74
N ASP A 312 -13.80 16.32 -15.93
CA ASP A 312 -14.30 17.19 -14.87
C ASP A 312 -15.74 16.77 -14.51
N GLY A 313 -15.86 15.95 -13.47
CA GLY A 313 -17.16 15.48 -12.97
C GLY A 313 -17.11 14.12 -12.28
N GLU A 314 -18.22 13.76 -11.63
CA GLU A 314 -18.41 12.42 -11.08
C GLU A 314 -18.60 11.39 -12.20
N PRO A 315 -18.08 10.16 -12.05
CA PRO A 315 -18.30 9.08 -13.01
C PRO A 315 -19.77 8.62 -13.09
N ARG A 316 -20.63 9.11 -12.19
CA ARG A 316 -22.07 8.83 -12.17
C ARG A 316 -22.82 10.11 -12.53
N ILE A 317 -23.56 10.10 -13.62
CA ILE A 317 -24.31 11.26 -14.12
C ILE A 317 -25.79 10.93 -13.98
N SER A 318 -26.53 11.77 -13.25
CA SER A 318 -27.97 11.60 -13.12
C SER A 318 -28.68 12.05 -14.40
N LEU A 319 -29.59 11.23 -14.95
CA LEU A 319 -30.46 11.61 -16.05
C LEU A 319 -31.26 12.88 -15.72
N SER A 320 -31.61 13.06 -14.43
CA SER A 320 -32.39 14.20 -13.94
C SER A 320 -31.66 15.54 -13.93
N SER A 321 -30.36 15.54 -14.21
CA SER A 321 -29.59 16.77 -14.37
C SER A 321 -30.00 17.49 -15.66
N LYS A 322 -30.39 18.76 -15.54
CA LYS A 322 -30.72 19.65 -16.69
C LYS A 322 -29.57 19.76 -17.70
N SER A 323 -28.35 19.43 -17.30
CA SER A 323 -27.19 19.33 -18.17
C SER A 323 -26.56 17.95 -18.01
N GLN A 324 -26.98 16.98 -18.82
CA GLN A 324 -26.23 15.73 -19.08
C GLN A 324 -24.96 16.04 -19.89
N GLN A 325 -24.15 16.94 -19.36
CA GLN A 325 -22.95 17.45 -20.01
C GLN A 325 -21.74 16.88 -19.31
N LEU A 326 -20.91 16.21 -20.09
CA LEU A 326 -19.57 15.83 -19.70
C LEU A 326 -18.61 16.94 -20.09
N LYS A 327 -17.74 17.34 -19.17
CA LYS A 327 -16.67 18.27 -19.46
C LYS A 327 -15.34 17.53 -19.43
N PHE A 328 -14.61 17.64 -20.51
CA PHE A 328 -13.25 17.12 -20.62
C PHE A 328 -12.30 18.30 -20.77
N ASN A 329 -11.32 18.40 -19.89
CA ASN A 329 -10.25 19.38 -19.97
C ASN A 329 -9.07 18.73 -20.71
N ILE A 330 -8.62 19.37 -21.79
CA ILE A 330 -7.45 18.94 -22.54
C ILE A 330 -6.25 19.72 -22.01
N LEU A 331 -5.39 19.00 -21.31
CA LEU A 331 -4.26 19.53 -20.57
C LEU A 331 -2.94 18.99 -21.11
N ASP A 332 -1.86 19.72 -20.91
CA ASP A 332 -0.51 19.20 -21.09
C ASP A 332 -0.08 18.32 -19.89
N ASN A 333 1.16 17.84 -19.92
CA ASN A 333 1.74 17.00 -18.86
C ASN A 333 1.87 17.71 -17.51
N PHE A 334 1.79 19.04 -17.52
CA PHE A 334 1.89 19.91 -16.36
C PHE A 334 0.52 20.50 -16.00
N GLY A 335 -0.60 20.02 -16.52
CA GLY A 335 -1.92 20.52 -16.16
C GLY A 335 -2.20 21.95 -16.65
N THR A 336 -1.47 22.45 -17.66
CA THR A 336 -1.82 23.69 -18.36
C THR A 336 -2.70 23.39 -19.58
N PRO A 337 -3.58 24.29 -20.02
CA PRO A 337 -4.43 24.05 -21.21
C PRO A 337 -3.58 23.74 -22.46
N PHE A 338 -3.84 22.59 -23.09
CA PHE A 338 -3.06 22.12 -24.24
C PHE A 338 -3.33 22.94 -25.51
N GLN A 339 -2.30 23.58 -26.06
CA GLN A 339 -2.42 24.35 -27.30
C GLN A 339 -2.34 23.45 -28.53
N GLY A 340 -3.25 23.62 -29.50
CA GLY A 340 -3.12 23.00 -30.83
C GLY A 340 -4.00 21.80 -31.14
N VAL A 341 -5.11 21.62 -30.41
CA VAL A 341 -6.09 20.56 -30.72
C VAL A 341 -6.75 20.82 -32.08
N LYS A 342 -6.59 19.93 -33.05
CA LYS A 342 -7.13 20.10 -34.40
C LYS A 342 -8.49 19.43 -34.58
N THR A 343 -8.62 18.21 -34.08
CA THR A 343 -9.82 17.39 -34.27
C THR A 343 -10.20 16.68 -32.98
N ILE A 344 -11.50 16.75 -32.65
CA ILE A 344 -12.05 16.09 -31.47
C ILE A 344 -13.27 15.30 -31.91
N LYS A 345 -13.16 13.98 -31.85
CA LYS A 345 -14.29 13.09 -32.11
C LYS A 345 -14.68 12.43 -30.80
N VAL A 346 -15.97 12.44 -30.47
CA VAL A 346 -16.48 11.76 -29.28
C VAL A 346 -17.47 10.69 -29.71
N ILE A 347 -17.16 9.45 -29.33
CA ILE A 347 -17.95 8.27 -29.63
C ILE A 347 -18.49 7.75 -28.30
N LEU A 348 -19.76 7.40 -28.28
CA LEU A 348 -20.38 6.75 -27.13
C LEU A 348 -20.75 5.31 -27.49
N GLU A 349 -20.36 4.39 -26.62
CA GLU A 349 -20.60 2.96 -26.74
C GLU A 349 -21.25 2.44 -25.45
N GLN A 350 -22.42 1.83 -25.53
CA GLN A 350 -23.06 1.20 -24.37
C GLN A 350 -22.37 -0.14 -24.08
N ILE A 351 -21.93 -0.38 -22.83
CA ILE A 351 -21.12 -1.57 -22.49
C ILE A 351 -21.98 -2.83 -22.36
N ASP A 352 -23.23 -2.67 -21.90
CA ASP A 352 -24.10 -3.78 -21.52
C ASP A 352 -25.06 -4.24 -22.66
N GLU A 353 -25.12 -3.50 -23.78
CA GLU A 353 -25.99 -3.81 -24.92
C GLU A 353 -25.17 -3.88 -26.23
N LYS A 354 -25.59 -4.74 -27.17
CA LYS A 354 -25.01 -4.80 -28.54
C LYS A 354 -25.38 -3.57 -29.40
N GLN A 355 -25.49 -2.39 -28.81
CA GLN A 355 -25.72 -1.17 -29.57
C GLN A 355 -24.42 -0.80 -30.29
N SER A 356 -24.55 -0.42 -31.56
CA SER A 356 -23.40 0.06 -32.34
C SER A 356 -22.90 1.40 -31.76
N PRO A 357 -21.57 1.62 -31.71
CA PRO A 357 -21.00 2.90 -31.31
C PRO A 357 -21.58 4.05 -32.15
N ARG A 358 -21.92 5.17 -31.50
CA ARG A 358 -22.47 6.35 -32.18
C ARG A 358 -21.68 7.61 -31.88
N ASP A 359 -21.60 8.50 -32.85
CA ASP A 359 -20.96 9.81 -32.69
C ASP A 359 -21.90 10.74 -31.92
N VAL A 360 -21.37 11.41 -30.89
CA VAL A 360 -22.14 12.32 -30.04
C VAL A 360 -21.74 13.77 -30.34
N PRO A 361 -22.70 14.71 -30.43
CA PRO A 361 -22.38 16.12 -30.62
C PRO A 361 -21.47 16.63 -29.50
N SER A 362 -20.26 17.05 -29.87
CA SER A 362 -19.31 17.70 -28.97
C SER A 362 -19.19 19.18 -29.34
N LYS A 363 -19.10 20.04 -28.32
CA LYS A 363 -18.71 21.45 -28.49
C LYS A 363 -17.32 21.60 -27.89
N ALA A 364 -16.33 21.80 -28.77
CA ALA A 364 -15.00 22.18 -28.36
C ALA A 364 -14.98 23.70 -28.12
N ASN A 365 -14.69 24.12 -26.89
CA ASN A 365 -14.38 25.51 -26.63
C ASN A 365 -12.86 25.69 -26.80
N ALA A 366 -12.46 26.28 -27.92
CA ALA A 366 -11.05 26.51 -28.26
C ALA A 366 -10.35 27.44 -27.25
N ASP A 367 -11.08 28.37 -26.64
CA ASP A 367 -10.50 29.37 -25.73
C ASP A 367 -10.06 28.76 -24.39
N ASN A 368 -10.72 27.66 -23.96
CA ASN A 368 -10.50 27.04 -22.66
C ASN A 368 -10.00 25.59 -22.73
N ASN A 369 -9.72 25.06 -23.93
CA ASN A 369 -9.37 23.65 -24.16
C ASN A 369 -10.30 22.67 -23.44
N GLN A 370 -11.59 23.02 -23.39
CA GLN A 370 -12.62 22.23 -22.75
C GLN A 370 -13.56 21.69 -23.81
N VAL A 371 -13.77 20.38 -23.78
CA VAL A 371 -14.76 19.70 -24.62
C VAL A 371 -15.97 19.42 -23.77
N THR A 372 -17.09 20.00 -24.16
CA THR A 372 -18.38 19.65 -23.56
C THR A 372 -19.10 18.66 -24.46
N VAL A 373 -19.44 17.51 -23.92
CA VAL A 373 -20.18 16.45 -24.63
C VAL A 373 -21.56 16.37 -24.02
N SER A 374 -22.59 16.56 -24.86
CA SER A 374 -23.99 16.44 -24.42
C SER A 374 -24.46 15.03 -24.73
N LEU A 375 -24.70 14.22 -23.69
CA LEU A 375 -25.03 12.80 -23.87
C LEU A 375 -26.43 12.61 -24.46
N GLN A 376 -27.41 13.47 -24.13
CA GLN A 376 -28.82 13.36 -24.58
C GLN A 376 -29.34 11.91 -24.53
N GLU A 377 -29.03 11.20 -23.46
CA GLU A 377 -29.45 9.81 -23.29
C GLU A 377 -30.74 9.75 -22.46
N ASP A 378 -31.61 8.84 -22.86
CA ASP A 378 -32.88 8.48 -22.21
C ASP A 378 -32.79 7.11 -21.51
N LYS A 379 -31.63 6.44 -21.56
CA LYS A 379 -31.40 5.12 -20.97
C LYS A 379 -30.37 5.17 -19.85
N VAL A 380 -30.66 4.47 -18.74
CA VAL A 380 -29.67 4.18 -17.70
C VAL A 380 -28.74 3.04 -18.08
N GLY A 381 -27.47 3.15 -17.67
CA GLY A 381 -26.49 2.09 -17.93
C GLY A 381 -25.05 2.55 -17.86
N LYS A 382 -24.13 1.62 -18.13
CA LYS A 382 -22.71 1.93 -18.28
C LYS A 382 -22.40 2.26 -19.73
N PHE A 383 -21.77 3.40 -19.94
CA PHE A 383 -21.34 3.86 -21.25
C PHE A 383 -19.83 4.07 -21.25
N ARG A 384 -19.20 3.67 -22.35
CA ARG A 384 -17.82 4.01 -22.67
C ARG A 384 -17.85 5.23 -23.59
N VAL A 385 -17.36 6.34 -23.07
CA VAL A 385 -17.09 7.55 -23.84
C VAL A 385 -15.68 7.43 -24.38
N VAL A 386 -15.54 7.36 -25.70
CA VAL A 386 -14.27 7.36 -26.40
C VAL A 386 -14.05 8.75 -26.99
N VAL A 387 -13.10 9.49 -26.43
CA VAL A 387 -12.65 10.77 -26.97
C VAL A 387 -11.42 10.51 -27.83
N GLU A 388 -11.53 10.74 -29.13
CA GLU A 388 -10.45 10.64 -30.09
C GLU A 388 -9.88 12.04 -30.39
N LEU A 389 -8.61 12.24 -30.05
CA LEU A 389 -7.85 13.48 -30.28
C LEU A 389 -6.64 13.17 -31.16
N ASP A 390 -6.63 13.70 -32.38
CA ASP A 390 -5.51 13.54 -33.33
C ASP A 390 -5.00 12.08 -33.44
N GLY A 391 -5.94 11.13 -33.48
CA GLY A 391 -5.69 9.69 -33.57
C GLY A 391 -5.44 8.97 -32.24
N LEU A 392 -5.37 9.68 -31.11
CA LEU A 392 -5.30 9.10 -29.77
C LEU A 392 -6.69 8.86 -29.20
N ARG A 393 -6.98 7.62 -28.80
CA ARG A 393 -8.25 7.25 -28.16
C ARG A 393 -8.16 7.24 -26.65
N TYR A 394 -9.01 8.01 -25.99
CA TYR A 394 -9.16 8.07 -24.54
C TYR A 394 -10.52 7.48 -24.18
N ASN A 395 -10.51 6.40 -23.42
CA ASN A 395 -11.72 5.73 -23.00
C ASN A 395 -12.04 6.13 -21.56
N LYS A 396 -13.27 6.57 -21.32
CA LYS A 396 -13.79 6.78 -19.97
C LYS A 396 -15.11 6.05 -19.81
N ILE A 397 -15.20 5.23 -18.78
CA ILE A 397 -16.46 4.59 -18.39
C ILE A 397 -17.23 5.56 -17.49
N ILE A 398 -18.45 5.86 -17.89
CA ILE A 398 -19.43 6.61 -17.11
C ILE A 398 -20.63 5.73 -16.84
N THR A 399 -21.35 6.02 -15.75
CA THR A 399 -22.62 5.37 -15.44
C THR A 399 -23.72 6.42 -15.45
N LEU A 400 -24.66 6.31 -16.38
CA LEU A 400 -25.88 7.10 -16.33
C LEU A 400 -26.82 6.45 -15.32
N VAL A 401 -27.16 7.21 -14.30
CA VAL A 401 -28.02 6.78 -13.20
C VAL A 401 -29.33 7.53 -13.23
N ASP A 402 -30.38 6.92 -12.71
CA ASP A 402 -31.69 7.56 -12.57
C ASP A 402 -32.24 7.33 -11.16
N ARG A 403 -33.26 8.09 -10.80
CA ARG A 403 -33.95 7.94 -9.53
C ARG A 403 -35.00 6.84 -9.67
N ILE A 404 -35.05 5.94 -8.69
CA ILE A 404 -36.15 4.98 -8.59
C ILE A 404 -37.40 5.76 -8.15
N GLN A 405 -38.51 5.54 -8.83
CA GLN A 405 -39.81 6.05 -8.48
C GLN A 405 -40.69 4.89 -8.01
N LEU A 406 -41.00 4.88 -6.72
CA LEU A 406 -42.02 4.01 -6.15
C LEU A 406 -43.38 4.68 -6.35
N ASN A 407 -44.30 4.01 -7.05
CA ASN A 407 -45.60 4.59 -7.40
C ASN A 407 -46.69 4.13 -6.44
N THR A 408 -46.94 2.82 -6.43
CA THR A 408 -48.08 2.24 -5.73
C THR A 408 -47.71 0.87 -5.19
N VAL A 409 -48.10 0.61 -3.95
CA VAL A 409 -47.98 -0.69 -3.30
C VAL A 409 -49.39 -1.24 -3.14
N TYR A 410 -49.61 -2.41 -3.72
CA TYR A 410 -50.82 -3.20 -3.57
C TYR A 410 -50.56 -4.32 -2.58
N TRP A 411 -51.51 -4.64 -1.71
CA TRP A 411 -51.29 -5.69 -0.72
C TRP A 411 -52.58 -6.45 -0.35
N LYS A 412 -52.40 -7.70 0.09
CA LYS A 412 -53.45 -8.56 0.62
C LYS A 412 -52.85 -9.57 1.59
N ILE A 413 -53.54 -9.82 2.70
CA ILE A 413 -53.21 -10.90 3.61
C ILE A 413 -54.23 -12.02 3.44
N THR A 414 -53.77 -13.24 3.17
CA THR A 414 -54.64 -14.43 2.99
C THR A 414 -53.97 -15.69 3.50
N GLN A 415 -54.73 -16.77 3.69
CA GLN A 415 -54.22 -18.09 4.05
C GLN A 415 -53.60 -18.83 2.86
N SER A 416 -53.83 -18.36 1.64
CA SER A 416 -53.23 -18.97 0.46
C SER A 416 -51.74 -18.63 0.35
N LYS A 417 -50.92 -19.63 0.02
CA LYS A 417 -49.51 -19.42 -0.31
C LYS A 417 -49.34 -18.89 -1.75
N THR A 418 -50.29 -19.14 -2.63
CA THR A 418 -50.23 -18.69 -4.02
C THR A 418 -50.54 -17.20 -4.12
N PHE A 419 -49.77 -16.48 -4.93
CA PHE A 419 -50.02 -15.06 -5.16
C PHE A 419 -51.42 -14.88 -5.78
N PRO A 420 -52.28 -14.03 -5.20
CA PRO A 420 -53.66 -13.89 -5.64
C PRO A 420 -53.76 -13.15 -6.98
N ASP A 421 -54.78 -13.47 -7.78
CA ASP A 421 -55.02 -12.79 -9.07
C ASP A 421 -55.45 -11.32 -8.89
N ALA A 422 -56.01 -10.96 -7.73
CA ALA A 422 -56.40 -9.61 -7.38
C ALA A 422 -55.91 -9.24 -5.96
N LEU A 423 -55.34 -8.04 -5.84
CA LEU A 423 -54.95 -7.42 -4.57
C LEU A 423 -56.04 -6.42 -4.16
N GLU A 424 -56.41 -6.42 -2.88
CA GLU A 424 -57.59 -5.71 -2.39
C GLU A 424 -57.30 -4.27 -2.00
N ASN A 425 -56.09 -4.01 -1.50
CA ASN A 425 -55.71 -2.71 -0.97
C ASN A 425 -54.56 -2.10 -1.77
N SER A 426 -54.54 -0.78 -1.88
CA SER A 426 -53.48 -0.03 -2.55
C SER A 426 -53.13 1.25 -1.79
N ILE A 427 -51.84 1.57 -1.72
CA ILE A 427 -51.33 2.84 -1.19
C ILE A 427 -50.41 3.49 -2.21
N ILE A 428 -50.50 4.82 -2.33
CA ILE A 428 -49.70 5.62 -3.26
C ILE A 428 -48.57 6.27 -2.48
N HIS A 429 -47.34 6.24 -3.00
CA HIS A 429 -46.17 6.83 -2.37
C HIS A 429 -46.37 8.34 -2.14
N PRO A 430 -46.00 8.91 -0.97
CA PRO A 430 -45.31 8.29 0.18
C PRO A 430 -46.25 7.88 1.33
N LYS A 431 -47.54 7.60 1.07
CA LYS A 431 -48.50 7.29 2.15
C LYS A 431 -48.17 5.96 2.84
N GLN A 432 -48.48 5.87 4.13
CA GLN A 432 -48.35 4.64 4.90
C GLN A 432 -49.61 3.79 4.78
N PHE A 433 -49.52 2.53 5.21
CA PHE A 433 -50.68 1.67 5.41
C PHE A 433 -51.70 2.36 6.33
N PRO A 434 -53.00 2.18 6.07
CA PRO A 434 -54.02 2.58 7.04
C PRO A 434 -53.77 1.82 8.35
N ASN A 435 -53.89 2.51 9.48
CA ASN A 435 -53.55 1.98 10.81
C ASN A 435 -54.16 0.58 11.06
N ASP A 436 -53.33 -0.32 11.58
CA ASP A 436 -53.61 -1.71 11.92
C ASP A 436 -54.05 -2.59 10.76
N ILE A 437 -53.09 -3.01 9.92
CA ILE A 437 -53.29 -4.16 9.04
C ILE A 437 -53.62 -5.38 9.92
N LYS A 438 -54.88 -5.82 9.86
CA LYS A 438 -55.40 -6.98 10.60
C LYS A 438 -54.98 -8.29 9.93
N ASN A 439 -55.01 -9.37 10.70
CA ASN A 439 -54.76 -10.75 10.23
C ASN A 439 -53.30 -11.09 9.90
N ALA A 440 -52.31 -10.34 10.37
CA ALA A 440 -50.91 -10.81 10.32
C ALA A 440 -50.68 -11.86 11.44
N GLN A 441 -51.00 -13.12 11.13
CA GLN A 441 -50.97 -14.21 12.10
C GLN A 441 -50.46 -15.52 11.48
N ASP A 442 -50.30 -16.55 12.33
CA ASP A 442 -49.93 -17.90 11.89
C ASP A 442 -50.80 -18.42 10.74
N GLY A 443 -50.15 -19.00 9.74
CA GLY A 443 -50.80 -19.59 8.56
C GLY A 443 -51.29 -18.58 7.53
N ASN A 444 -51.07 -17.27 7.75
CA ASN A 444 -51.35 -16.24 6.76
C ASN A 444 -50.08 -15.82 6.01
N PHE A 445 -50.27 -15.31 4.80
CA PHE A 445 -49.25 -14.81 3.90
C PHE A 445 -49.57 -13.36 3.53
N LEU A 446 -48.57 -12.49 3.60
CA LEU A 446 -48.65 -11.13 3.08
C LEU A 446 -48.18 -11.12 1.63
N HIS A 447 -49.11 -10.93 0.70
CA HIS A 447 -48.79 -10.71 -0.71
C HIS A 447 -48.74 -9.23 -0.99
N VAL A 448 -47.66 -8.79 -1.63
CA VAL A 448 -47.49 -7.39 -2.01
C VAL A 448 -47.10 -7.32 -3.48
N GLY A 449 -47.80 -6.48 -4.23
CA GLY A 449 -47.48 -6.08 -5.59
C GLY A 449 -46.96 -4.66 -5.59
N VAL A 450 -45.74 -4.42 -6.09
CA VAL A 450 -45.11 -3.09 -6.08
C VAL A 450 -44.97 -2.59 -7.51
N SER A 451 -45.46 -1.38 -7.77
CA SER A 451 -45.15 -0.62 -8.99
C SER A 451 -43.94 0.28 -8.73
N ALA A 452 -42.82 -0.05 -9.37
CA ALA A 452 -41.57 0.66 -9.26
C ALA A 452 -40.92 0.78 -10.63
N LEU A 453 -40.56 2.00 -11.01
CA LEU A 453 -39.97 2.34 -12.30
C LEU A 453 -38.79 3.29 -12.08
N PHE A 454 -37.96 3.48 -13.09
CA PHE A 454 -37.07 4.63 -13.12
C PHE A 454 -37.85 5.89 -13.54
N GLN A 455 -37.54 7.03 -12.93
CA GLN A 455 -38.34 8.26 -13.09
C GLN A 455 -38.29 8.83 -14.51
N GLN A 456 -37.15 8.71 -15.19
CA GLN A 456 -36.90 9.30 -16.51
C GLN A 456 -36.53 8.27 -17.56
N SER A 457 -35.90 7.16 -17.17
CA SER A 457 -35.50 6.12 -18.12
C SER A 457 -36.69 5.37 -18.68
N GLU A 458 -36.81 5.31 -20.00
CA GLU A 458 -37.82 4.49 -20.66
C GLU A 458 -37.53 2.98 -20.44
N GLY A 459 -38.53 2.24 -19.94
CA GLY A 459 -38.52 0.77 -19.93
C GLY A 459 -37.61 0.09 -18.90
N GLY A 460 -36.94 0.82 -18.02
CA GLY A 460 -36.09 0.25 -16.97
C GLY A 460 -36.88 -0.09 -15.69
N ASN A 461 -36.80 -1.34 -15.24
CA ASN A 461 -37.29 -1.74 -13.92
C ASN A 461 -36.12 -1.98 -12.94
N PRO A 462 -36.20 -1.57 -11.66
CA PRO A 462 -35.13 -1.79 -10.66
C PRO A 462 -34.82 -3.27 -10.43
N GLN A 463 -33.54 -3.65 -10.37
CA GLN A 463 -33.17 -5.06 -10.23
C GLN A 463 -33.63 -5.70 -8.91
N GLN A 464 -33.54 -4.97 -7.80
CA GLN A 464 -33.79 -5.52 -6.48
C GLN A 464 -34.85 -4.69 -5.75
N ILE A 465 -35.95 -5.35 -5.39
CA ILE A 465 -36.99 -4.79 -4.54
C ILE A 465 -37.28 -5.82 -3.45
N TYR A 466 -37.30 -5.39 -2.20
CA TYR A 466 -37.63 -6.26 -1.09
C TYR A 466 -38.39 -5.52 0.01
N LEU A 467 -39.20 -6.27 0.73
CA LEU A 467 -39.88 -5.81 1.93
C LEU A 467 -39.06 -6.21 3.14
N ARG A 468 -38.77 -5.27 4.05
CA ARG A 468 -38.12 -5.49 5.34
C ARG A 468 -39.14 -5.30 6.45
N LEU A 469 -39.29 -6.30 7.32
CA LEU A 469 -40.08 -6.22 8.54
C LEU A 469 -39.11 -6.19 9.72
N GLN A 470 -39.04 -5.06 10.43
CA GLN A 470 -38.16 -4.87 11.58
C GLN A 470 -38.97 -4.73 12.86
N LYS A 471 -38.65 -5.53 13.88
CA LYS A 471 -39.35 -5.44 15.17
C LYS A 471 -39.06 -4.11 15.86
N LYS A 472 -40.11 -3.37 16.23
CA LYS A 472 -39.95 -2.11 16.99
C LYS A 472 -39.40 -2.38 18.39
N GLY A 473 -38.44 -1.56 18.81
CA GLY A 473 -37.83 -1.63 20.14
C GLY A 473 -36.81 -2.76 20.34
N ALA A 474 -36.54 -3.57 19.32
CA ALA A 474 -35.49 -4.58 19.32
C ALA A 474 -34.30 -4.16 18.47
N ALA A 475 -33.15 -4.81 18.64
CA ALA A 475 -31.95 -4.49 17.86
C ALA A 475 -32.09 -4.95 16.39
N ASP A 476 -31.29 -4.35 15.50
CA ASP A 476 -31.40 -4.50 14.03
C ASP A 476 -31.36 -5.95 13.49
N HIS A 477 -30.90 -6.91 14.30
CA HIS A 477 -30.84 -8.33 13.93
C HIS A 477 -32.22 -9.00 13.85
N LEU A 478 -33.27 -8.43 14.45
CA LEU A 478 -34.66 -8.91 14.28
C LEU A 478 -35.34 -8.21 13.10
N SER A 479 -34.72 -8.36 11.93
CA SER A 479 -35.27 -7.90 10.67
C SER A 479 -35.42 -9.06 9.67
N TYR A 480 -36.59 -9.13 9.06
CA TYR A 480 -36.96 -10.19 8.13
C TYR A 480 -37.17 -9.59 6.74
N GLN A 481 -36.74 -10.29 5.69
CA GLN A 481 -36.75 -9.76 4.34
C GLN A 481 -37.46 -10.71 3.36
N ALA A 482 -38.31 -10.16 2.50
CA ALA A 482 -38.89 -10.86 1.36
C ALA A 482 -38.56 -10.15 0.06
N TYR A 483 -37.86 -10.84 -0.84
CA TYR A 483 -37.49 -10.35 -2.16
C TYR A 483 -38.64 -10.48 -3.15
N ALA A 484 -38.89 -9.41 -3.90
CA ALA A 484 -39.91 -9.37 -4.94
C ALA A 484 -39.36 -9.87 -6.28
N LYS A 485 -40.24 -10.47 -7.09
CA LYS A 485 -39.94 -10.88 -8.47
C LYS A 485 -40.83 -10.12 -9.42
N LEU A 486 -40.24 -9.54 -10.47
CA LEU A 486 -40.99 -8.84 -11.51
C LEU A 486 -41.86 -9.83 -12.28
N ASN A 487 -43.16 -9.59 -12.33
CA ASN A 487 -44.09 -10.30 -13.19
C ASN A 487 -44.31 -9.49 -14.48
N VAL A 488 -43.78 -9.98 -15.59
CA VAL A 488 -43.81 -9.28 -16.89
C VAL A 488 -45.23 -9.05 -17.39
N LYS A 489 -46.22 -9.88 -17.01
CA LYS A 489 -47.61 -9.74 -17.46
C LYS A 489 -48.33 -8.58 -16.76
N THR A 490 -48.07 -8.38 -15.48
CA THR A 490 -48.72 -7.33 -14.67
C THR A 490 -47.90 -6.06 -14.59
N GLY A 491 -46.59 -6.12 -14.91
CA GLY A 491 -45.66 -5.02 -14.72
C GLY A 491 -45.38 -4.72 -13.23
N LEU A 492 -45.74 -5.62 -12.33
CA LEU A 492 -45.60 -5.45 -10.89
C LEU A 492 -44.55 -6.40 -10.31
N TYR A 493 -43.88 -5.95 -9.25
CA TYR A 493 -43.01 -6.78 -8.44
C TYR A 493 -43.85 -7.53 -7.41
N HIS A 494 -43.94 -8.85 -7.57
CA HIS A 494 -44.71 -9.72 -6.70
C HIS A 494 -43.79 -10.25 -5.59
N LEU A 495 -44.15 -10.00 -4.33
CA LEU A 495 -43.52 -10.63 -3.17
C LEU A 495 -44.57 -11.32 -2.30
N THR A 496 -44.13 -12.35 -1.58
CA THR A 496 -44.96 -13.09 -0.63
C THR A 496 -44.14 -13.33 0.62
N PHE A 497 -44.60 -12.79 1.74
CA PHE A 497 -43.99 -12.95 3.04
C PHE A 497 -44.80 -13.97 3.85
N ASP A 498 -44.15 -15.03 4.29
CA ASP A 498 -44.71 -16.10 5.12
C ASP A 498 -44.44 -15.77 6.59
N PHE A 499 -45.49 -15.41 7.35
CA PHE A 499 -45.34 -15.02 8.75
C PHE A 499 -44.81 -16.17 9.62
N THR A 500 -45.18 -17.41 9.31
CA THR A 500 -44.83 -18.59 10.11
C THR A 500 -43.37 -19.00 9.92
N LYS A 501 -42.89 -19.06 8.67
CA LYS A 501 -41.49 -19.48 8.42
C LYS A 501 -40.47 -18.38 8.66
N GLY A 502 -40.87 -17.12 8.51
CA GLY A 502 -39.94 -15.99 8.50
C GLY A 502 -39.56 -15.51 9.89
N MET A 503 -40.45 -15.58 10.88
CA MET A 503 -40.39 -14.71 12.07
C MET A 503 -40.19 -15.43 13.41
N GLU A 504 -39.83 -16.72 13.39
CA GLU A 504 -39.58 -17.53 14.59
C GLU A 504 -40.70 -17.43 15.67
N HIS A 505 -41.95 -17.24 15.25
CA HIS A 505 -43.11 -17.05 16.13
C HIS A 505 -42.99 -15.87 17.14
N LEU A 506 -42.23 -14.83 16.80
CA LEU A 506 -42.06 -13.64 17.64
C LEU A 506 -43.23 -12.65 17.51
N ASN A 507 -44.06 -12.57 18.55
CA ASN A 507 -45.15 -11.60 18.63
C ASN A 507 -44.63 -10.16 18.78
N GLY A 508 -45.35 -9.18 18.21
CA GLY A 508 -45.08 -7.77 18.42
C GLY A 508 -45.41 -6.87 17.23
N GLU A 509 -45.05 -5.60 17.37
CA GLU A 509 -45.19 -4.59 16.33
C GLU A 509 -43.93 -4.55 15.44
N TYR A 510 -44.13 -4.67 14.13
CA TYR A 510 -43.06 -4.64 13.13
C TYR A 510 -43.21 -3.42 12.24
N GLN A 511 -42.15 -2.65 12.10
CA GLN A 511 -42.04 -1.63 11.07
C GLN A 511 -41.82 -2.30 9.72
N VAL A 512 -42.61 -1.90 8.73
CA VAL A 512 -42.59 -2.46 7.38
C VAL A 512 -42.01 -1.43 6.43
N GLU A 513 -40.85 -1.73 5.88
CA GLU A 513 -40.16 -0.85 4.93
C GLU A 513 -40.03 -1.55 3.58
N LEU A 514 -40.36 -0.82 2.52
CA LEU A 514 -40.08 -1.24 1.16
C LEU A 514 -38.75 -0.65 0.70
N HIS A 515 -37.82 -1.50 0.33
CA HIS A 515 -36.50 -1.12 -0.18
C HIS A 515 -36.43 -1.42 -1.67
N ALA A 516 -36.00 -0.44 -2.46
CA ALA A 516 -35.69 -0.61 -3.87
C ALA A 516 -34.26 -0.15 -4.17
N SER A 517 -33.48 -1.03 -4.77
CA SER A 517 -32.07 -0.84 -5.09
C SER A 517 -31.75 -1.32 -6.51
N ASP A 518 -30.85 -0.59 -7.17
CA ASP A 518 -30.28 -0.95 -8.46
C ASP A 518 -28.91 -0.28 -8.59
N PHE A 519 -27.94 -0.91 -9.24
CA PHE A 519 -26.63 -0.29 -9.50
C PHE A 519 -26.73 0.94 -10.42
N ARG A 520 -27.80 1.01 -11.21
CA ARG A 520 -28.19 2.13 -12.07
C ARG A 520 -28.97 3.20 -11.32
N ALA A 521 -29.34 2.97 -10.06
CA ALA A 521 -30.03 3.98 -9.27
C ALA A 521 -29.04 5.02 -8.72
N GLN A 522 -29.46 6.29 -8.71
CA GLN A 522 -28.70 7.36 -8.06
C GLN A 522 -28.59 7.12 -6.56
N ARG A 523 -29.67 6.63 -5.95
CA ARG A 523 -29.74 6.22 -4.54
C ARG A 523 -30.75 5.09 -4.39
N ASN A 524 -30.59 4.29 -3.34
CA ASN A 524 -31.62 3.35 -2.92
C ASN A 524 -32.81 4.15 -2.38
N GLU A 525 -34.02 3.74 -2.72
CA GLU A 525 -35.24 4.34 -2.17
C GLU A 525 -35.81 3.42 -1.10
N VAL A 526 -36.14 4.03 0.04
CA VAL A 526 -36.75 3.36 1.19
C VAL A 526 -38.09 4.04 1.46
N TRP A 527 -39.16 3.27 1.41
CA TRP A 527 -40.50 3.74 1.73
C TRP A 527 -40.98 3.02 3.00
N ASP A 528 -41.09 3.79 4.08
CA ASP A 528 -41.74 3.33 5.30
C ASP A 528 -43.24 3.17 5.04
N LEU A 529 -43.70 1.93 5.01
CA LEU A 529 -45.11 1.59 4.81
C LEU A 529 -45.90 1.63 6.13
N GLY A 530 -45.26 1.88 7.27
CA GLY A 530 -45.89 1.93 8.59
C GLY A 530 -45.68 0.65 9.37
N THR A 531 -46.65 0.29 10.23
CA THR A 531 -46.49 -0.85 11.14
C THR A 531 -47.52 -1.94 11.00
N LEU A 532 -47.07 -3.14 11.36
CA LEU A 532 -47.82 -4.37 11.31
C LEU A 532 -47.77 -5.05 12.68
N ASN A 533 -48.94 -5.29 13.27
CA ASN A 533 -49.05 -6.06 14.50
C ASN A 533 -49.13 -7.55 14.15
N VAL A 534 -48.07 -8.30 14.44
CA VAL A 534 -47.98 -9.73 14.14
C VAL A 534 -48.26 -10.55 15.39
N TRP A 535 -49.19 -11.51 15.28
CA TRP A 535 -49.62 -12.35 16.39
C TRP A 535 -49.65 -13.84 16.01
N PHE A 536 -48.88 -14.63 16.72
CA PHE A 536 -48.73 -16.07 16.60
C PHE A 536 -49.41 -16.76 17.79
N LYS A 537 -50.18 -17.82 17.51
CA LYS A 537 -50.99 -18.54 18.50
C LYS A 537 -50.15 -19.24 19.56
N GLN A 538 -48.99 -19.77 19.17
CA GLN A 538 -48.09 -20.48 20.07
C GLN A 538 -47.19 -19.53 20.86
N GLY A 539 -46.84 -18.37 20.30
CA GLY A 539 -45.72 -17.57 20.81
C GLY A 539 -44.42 -18.39 20.89
N LEU A 540 -43.32 -17.82 21.34
CA LEU A 540 -42.16 -18.63 21.73
C LEU A 540 -42.44 -19.23 23.12
N GLU A 541 -42.66 -20.55 23.19
CA GLU A 541 -42.74 -21.26 24.48
C GLU A 541 -41.39 -21.22 25.26
N GLU A 542 -40.28 -20.98 24.55
CA GLU A 542 -38.89 -21.07 25.04
C GLU A 542 -38.08 -19.75 24.90
N GLY A 543 -38.76 -18.60 24.88
CA GLY A 543 -38.08 -17.32 24.72
C GLY A 543 -38.92 -16.11 25.11
N ASN A 544 -38.25 -15.00 25.44
CA ASN A 544 -38.96 -13.73 25.61
C ASN A 544 -39.40 -13.16 24.25
N ASN A 545 -40.45 -12.33 24.25
CA ASN A 545 -40.87 -11.57 23.06
C ASN A 545 -39.82 -10.52 22.61
N LEU A 546 -38.54 -10.64 22.98
CA LEU A 546 -37.43 -9.81 22.54
C LEU A 546 -36.46 -10.55 21.61
N GLY A 547 -36.76 -11.81 21.23
CA GLY A 547 -35.94 -12.58 20.29
C GLY A 547 -34.63 -13.11 20.86
N LEU A 548 -34.42 -12.98 22.18
CA LEU A 548 -33.33 -13.65 22.86
C LEU A 548 -33.75 -15.08 23.17
N LYS A 549 -33.06 -16.04 22.55
CA LYS A 549 -33.17 -17.45 22.94
C LYS A 549 -32.79 -17.58 24.41
N ASP A 550 -33.52 -18.40 25.15
CA ASP A 550 -33.29 -18.59 26.59
C ASP A 550 -31.85 -19.01 26.91
N ILE A 551 -31.15 -19.68 25.98
CA ILE A 551 -29.73 -20.04 26.10
C ILE A 551 -28.75 -18.86 26.24
N TYR A 552 -29.17 -17.64 25.88
CA TYR A 552 -28.34 -16.42 25.98
C TYR A 552 -28.78 -15.52 27.14
N GLN A 553 -29.89 -15.83 27.80
CA GLN A 553 -30.21 -15.20 29.06
C GLN A 553 -29.28 -15.82 30.12
N PRO A 554 -28.75 -15.01 31.05
CA PRO A 554 -27.97 -15.56 32.14
C PRO A 554 -28.83 -16.59 32.86
N ASP A 555 -28.31 -17.82 32.97
CA ASP A 555 -28.96 -18.88 33.72
C ASP A 555 -29.38 -18.34 35.09
N LYS A 556 -30.56 -18.75 35.57
CA LYS A 556 -31.01 -18.39 36.91
C LYS A 556 -29.88 -18.72 37.88
N VAL A 557 -29.48 -17.74 38.70
CA VAL A 557 -28.37 -17.90 39.64
C VAL A 557 -28.62 -19.14 40.49
N ILE A 558 -27.80 -20.17 40.25
CA ILE A 558 -27.80 -21.38 41.08
C ILE A 558 -27.21 -20.95 42.42
N VAL A 559 -28.08 -20.73 43.40
CA VAL A 559 -27.63 -20.46 44.77
C VAL A 559 -27.17 -21.80 45.35
N HIS A 560 -25.87 -22.02 45.29
CA HIS A 560 -25.25 -23.19 45.89
C HIS A 560 -25.28 -23.04 47.42
N ILE A 561 -26.16 -23.78 48.08
CA ILE A 561 -26.14 -23.88 49.54
C ILE A 561 -24.97 -24.78 49.91
N PHE A 562 -23.89 -24.19 50.41
CA PHE A 562 -22.72 -24.95 50.86
C PHE A 562 -23.04 -25.71 52.15
N PRO A 563 -22.55 -26.95 52.33
CA PRO A 563 -22.63 -27.63 53.61
C PRO A 563 -21.86 -26.83 54.67
N GLU A 564 -22.32 -26.88 55.92
CA GLU A 564 -21.71 -26.18 57.05
C GLU A 564 -20.20 -26.52 57.17
N ILE A 565 -19.41 -25.50 57.53
CA ILE A 565 -17.95 -25.60 57.72
C ILE A 565 -17.68 -26.74 58.69
N GLN A 566 -16.99 -27.80 58.22
CA GLN A 566 -16.57 -28.88 59.11
C GLN A 566 -15.68 -28.26 60.20
N PRO A 567 -15.91 -28.58 61.50
CA PRO A 567 -15.14 -27.99 62.59
C PRO A 567 -13.66 -28.22 62.34
N GLU A 568 -12.84 -27.17 62.49
CA GLU A 568 -11.39 -27.22 62.30
C GLU A 568 -10.83 -28.48 62.99
N ARG A 569 -10.35 -29.44 62.18
CA ARG A 569 -9.78 -30.68 62.72
C ARG A 569 -8.63 -30.25 63.61
N SER A 570 -8.73 -30.55 64.90
CA SER A 570 -7.81 -30.00 65.88
C SER A 570 -6.36 -30.36 65.50
N LEU A 571 -5.54 -29.33 65.32
CA LEU A 571 -4.08 -29.43 65.15
C LEU A 571 -3.41 -30.18 66.31
N PHE A 572 -4.15 -30.40 67.40
CA PHE A 572 -3.73 -31.10 68.59
C PHE A 572 -3.28 -32.54 68.31
N LEU A 573 -4.00 -33.29 67.46
CA LEU A 573 -3.65 -34.69 67.17
C LEU A 573 -2.30 -34.84 66.45
N PRO A 574 -2.03 -34.11 65.34
CA PRO A 574 -0.70 -34.14 64.71
C PRO A 574 0.40 -33.56 65.60
N LEU A 575 0.11 -32.55 66.44
CA LEU A 575 1.09 -32.02 67.40
C LEU A 575 1.47 -33.04 68.49
N ILE A 576 0.51 -33.81 69.02
CA ILE A 576 0.80 -34.92 69.93
C ILE A 576 1.66 -35.97 69.23
N GLY A 577 1.30 -36.35 68.00
CA GLY A 577 2.08 -37.30 67.21
C GLY A 577 3.52 -36.85 67.01
N LEU A 578 3.72 -35.58 66.63
CA LEU A 578 5.05 -34.99 66.45
C LEU A 578 5.83 -34.94 67.77
N SER A 579 5.18 -34.55 68.87
CA SER A 579 5.78 -34.54 70.22
C SER A 579 6.25 -35.93 70.62
N LEU A 580 5.42 -36.97 70.40
CA LEU A 580 5.76 -38.34 70.76
C LEU A 580 6.95 -38.86 69.93
N ILE A 581 6.95 -38.62 68.61
CA ILE A 581 8.06 -39.01 67.73
C ILE A 581 9.35 -38.30 68.15
N THR A 582 9.27 -37.00 68.45
CA THR A 582 10.44 -36.21 68.89
C THR A 582 10.97 -36.70 70.22
N ALA A 583 10.10 -37.08 71.16
CA ALA A 583 10.49 -37.64 72.44
C ALA A 583 11.19 -39.01 72.29
N VAL A 584 10.63 -39.91 71.47
CA VAL A 584 11.23 -41.23 71.20
C VAL A 584 12.58 -41.09 70.50
N PHE A 585 12.68 -40.20 69.51
CA PHE A 585 13.93 -39.92 68.83
C PHE A 585 14.96 -39.28 69.78
N GLY A 586 14.54 -38.31 70.59
CA GLY A 586 15.39 -37.70 71.61
C GLY A 586 15.92 -38.72 72.62
N GLN A 587 15.07 -39.65 73.06
CA GLN A 587 15.48 -40.76 73.93
C GLN A 587 16.50 -41.68 73.24
N TYR A 588 16.33 -41.97 71.95
CA TYR A 588 17.30 -42.73 71.18
C TYR A 588 18.65 -42.00 71.04
N VAL A 589 18.64 -40.69 70.79
CA VAL A 589 19.87 -39.88 70.74
C VAL A 589 20.56 -39.84 72.10
N LEU A 590 19.81 -39.65 73.19
CA LEU A 590 20.35 -39.71 74.56
C LEU A 590 20.91 -41.10 74.88
N TYR A 591 20.27 -42.17 74.42
CA TYR A 591 20.79 -43.54 74.54
C TYR A 591 22.10 -43.72 73.75
N LEU A 592 22.21 -43.19 72.53
CA LEU A 592 23.46 -43.18 71.76
C LEU A 592 24.57 -42.39 72.47
N LEU A 593 24.26 -41.19 72.99
CA LEU A 593 25.21 -40.38 73.75
C LEU A 593 25.65 -41.07 75.06
N GLY A 594 24.71 -41.72 75.76
CA GLY A 594 24.95 -42.49 76.97
C GLY A 594 25.81 -43.73 76.74
N ASN A 595 25.65 -44.39 75.60
CA ASN A 595 26.50 -45.50 75.17
C ASN A 595 27.84 -45.07 74.57
N LYS A 596 28.24 -43.81 74.78
CA LYS A 596 29.48 -43.21 74.24
C LYS A 596 29.63 -43.47 72.75
N ALA A 597 28.53 -43.39 71.98
CA ALA A 597 28.57 -43.49 70.53
C ALA A 597 29.60 -42.47 70.01
N ASN A 598 30.72 -42.99 69.51
CA ASN A 598 31.95 -42.23 69.43
C ASN A 598 31.95 -41.36 68.17
N LEU A 599 31.20 -40.27 68.20
CA LEU A 599 31.19 -39.24 67.15
C LEU A 599 32.58 -38.60 66.96
N SER A 600 33.55 -38.87 67.84
CA SER A 600 34.95 -38.43 67.65
C SER A 600 35.63 -39.03 66.41
N LYS A 601 35.09 -40.13 65.85
CA LYS A 601 35.58 -40.72 64.59
C LYS A 601 34.92 -40.13 63.34
N LEU A 602 34.02 -39.16 63.49
CA LEU A 602 33.31 -38.54 62.38
C LEU A 602 34.26 -37.57 61.67
N THR A 603 34.73 -37.97 60.49
CA THR A 603 35.63 -37.14 59.69
C THR A 603 34.91 -35.85 59.27
N PHE A 604 35.66 -34.79 59.00
CA PHE A 604 35.10 -33.52 58.51
C PHE A 604 34.14 -33.71 57.32
N THR A 605 34.51 -34.61 56.41
CA THR A 605 33.72 -35.04 55.25
C THR A 605 32.43 -35.76 55.62
N GLY A 606 32.45 -36.60 56.66
CA GLY A 606 31.25 -37.21 57.22
C GLY A 606 30.30 -36.18 57.82
N THR A 607 30.83 -35.16 58.52
CA THR A 607 30.01 -34.08 59.08
C THR A 607 29.35 -33.26 57.97
N LEU A 608 30.13 -32.94 56.93
CA LEU A 608 29.65 -32.23 55.75
C LEU A 608 28.54 -33.01 55.03
N PHE A 609 28.66 -34.33 54.94
CA PHE A 609 27.64 -35.22 54.37
C PHE A 609 26.33 -35.18 55.17
N ILE A 610 26.39 -35.29 56.50
CA ILE A 610 25.19 -35.21 57.36
C ILE A 610 24.51 -33.83 57.21
N LEU A 611 25.30 -32.76 57.22
CA LEU A 611 24.79 -31.39 57.05
C LEU A 611 24.11 -31.20 55.69
N THR A 612 24.66 -31.84 54.65
CA THR A 612 24.08 -31.84 53.31
C THR A 612 22.72 -32.55 53.27
N ILE A 613 22.58 -33.70 53.94
CA ILE A 613 21.28 -34.40 54.05
C ILE A 613 20.26 -33.55 54.80
N LEU A 614 20.66 -32.93 55.92
CA LEU A 614 19.78 -32.04 56.69
C LEU A 614 19.32 -30.83 55.88
N LEU A 615 20.20 -30.26 55.06
CA LEU A 615 19.87 -29.16 54.17
C LEU A 615 18.83 -29.56 53.10
N ILE A 616 18.99 -30.74 52.48
CA ILE A 616 18.00 -31.26 51.52
C ILE A 616 16.64 -31.48 52.21
N LEU A 617 16.64 -32.03 53.42
CA LEU A 617 15.41 -32.24 54.18
C LEU A 617 14.73 -30.91 54.52
N LEU A 618 15.50 -29.89 54.88
CA LEU A 618 15.00 -28.54 55.13
C LEU A 618 14.39 -27.89 53.88
N ILE A 619 14.97 -28.12 52.70
CA ILE A 619 14.39 -27.69 51.42
C ILE A 619 13.03 -28.35 51.18
N PHE A 620 12.89 -29.65 51.46
CA PHE A 620 11.60 -30.33 51.32
C PHE A 620 10.57 -29.83 52.34
N THR A 621 10.96 -29.55 53.58
CA THR A 621 10.07 -28.95 54.58
C THR A 621 9.63 -27.55 54.14
N ALA A 622 10.52 -26.74 53.57
CA ALA A 622 10.17 -25.42 53.04
C ALA A 622 9.19 -25.52 51.85
N PHE A 623 9.38 -26.50 50.96
CA PHE A 623 8.43 -26.83 49.90
C PHE A 623 7.05 -27.23 50.46
N TRP A 624 7.02 -28.01 51.53
CA TRP A 624 5.76 -28.43 52.15
C TRP A 624 5.00 -27.27 52.81
N ILE A 625 5.70 -26.30 53.40
CA ILE A 625 5.06 -25.17 54.07
C ILE A 625 4.45 -24.20 53.06
N GLU A 626 5.20 -23.70 52.08
CA GLU A 626 4.65 -22.71 51.13
C GLU A 626 5.48 -22.45 49.85
N VAL A 627 6.66 -23.05 49.69
CA VAL A 627 7.48 -22.78 48.50
C VAL A 627 6.91 -23.51 47.28
N LYS A 628 6.69 -22.79 46.17
CA LYS A 628 6.19 -23.36 44.91
C LYS A 628 7.13 -24.45 44.36
N LEU A 629 6.56 -25.45 43.69
CA LEU A 629 7.29 -26.61 43.14
C LEU A 629 8.47 -26.22 42.23
N ILE A 630 8.25 -25.27 41.32
CA ILE A 630 9.26 -24.90 40.31
C ILE A 630 10.52 -24.29 40.96
N PRO A 631 10.42 -23.27 41.85
CA PRO A 631 11.58 -22.78 42.60
C PRO A 631 12.32 -23.86 43.39
N THR A 632 11.60 -24.78 44.05
CA THR A 632 12.22 -25.88 44.80
C THR A 632 13.01 -26.82 43.90
N LEU A 633 12.46 -27.16 42.71
CA LEU A 633 13.16 -27.98 41.73
C LEU A 633 14.44 -27.31 41.22
N TRP A 634 14.41 -26.00 40.96
CA TRP A 634 15.61 -25.25 40.57
C TRP A 634 16.66 -25.24 41.68
N LEU A 635 16.25 -25.00 42.92
CA LEU A 635 17.16 -25.01 44.08
C LEU A 635 17.82 -26.39 44.25
N LEU A 636 17.04 -27.47 44.14
CA LEU A 636 17.54 -28.85 44.19
C LEU A 636 18.49 -29.15 43.03
N LEU A 637 18.17 -28.68 41.81
CA LEU A 637 19.05 -28.84 40.66
C LEU A 637 20.40 -28.14 40.87
N PHE A 638 20.39 -26.90 41.38
CA PHE A 638 21.63 -26.14 41.61
C PHE A 638 22.48 -26.74 42.72
N ILE A 639 21.88 -27.30 43.77
CA ILE A 639 22.64 -27.90 44.86
C ILE A 639 23.12 -29.32 44.53
N SER A 640 22.47 -30.01 43.57
CA SER A 640 22.76 -31.41 43.21
C SER A 640 24.23 -31.73 42.94
N PRO A 641 25.02 -30.93 42.19
CA PRO A 641 26.44 -31.24 41.96
C PRO A 641 27.26 -31.21 43.25
N VAL A 642 26.96 -30.26 44.15
CA VAL A 642 27.61 -30.12 45.45
C VAL A 642 27.24 -31.31 46.34
N VAL A 643 25.95 -31.64 46.41
CA VAL A 643 25.45 -32.82 47.12
C VAL A 643 26.14 -34.07 46.60
N PHE A 644 26.16 -34.27 45.29
CA PHE A 644 26.74 -35.46 44.67
C PHE A 644 28.22 -35.62 45.01
N LEU A 645 29.01 -34.54 44.93
CA LEU A 645 30.43 -34.56 45.25
C LEU A 645 30.70 -34.84 46.74
N ILE A 646 29.92 -34.22 47.63
CA ILE A 646 30.03 -34.44 49.08
C ILE A 646 29.62 -35.87 49.43
N CYS A 647 28.51 -36.36 48.89
CA CYS A 647 28.05 -37.74 49.05
C CYS A 647 29.08 -38.74 48.54
N GLN A 648 29.63 -38.52 47.35
CA GLN A 648 30.67 -39.37 46.77
C GLN A 648 31.90 -39.41 47.69
N ARG A 649 32.38 -38.27 48.18
CA ARG A 649 33.55 -38.25 49.08
C ARG A 649 33.26 -38.82 50.47
N GLY A 650 32.09 -38.53 51.03
CA GLY A 650 31.66 -39.05 52.32
C GLY A 650 31.49 -40.56 52.32
N LEU A 651 30.97 -41.12 51.22
CA LEU A 651 30.79 -42.57 51.05
C LEU A 651 32.08 -43.29 50.66
N ILE A 652 33.00 -42.66 49.91
CA ILE A 652 34.28 -43.28 49.52
C ILE A 652 35.28 -43.33 50.68
N GLN A 653 35.28 -42.35 51.59
CA GLN A 653 36.13 -42.40 52.79
C GLN A 653 35.61 -43.34 53.87
N ALA A 654 34.37 -43.80 53.75
CA ALA A 654 33.91 -44.95 54.52
C ALA A 654 34.53 -46.20 53.88
N ASP A 655 35.76 -46.55 54.30
CA ASP A 655 36.28 -47.91 54.21
C ASP A 655 35.33 -48.83 54.98
N CYS A 656 34.19 -49.15 54.37
CA CYS A 656 33.22 -50.15 54.83
C CYS A 656 33.77 -51.57 54.64
N THR A 657 35.08 -51.74 54.49
CA THR A 657 35.72 -53.01 54.82
C THR A 657 35.80 -53.09 56.34
N ILE A 658 34.81 -53.75 56.95
CA ILE A 658 34.87 -54.21 58.34
C ILE A 658 36.25 -54.88 58.55
N PRO A 659 37.18 -54.27 59.30
CA PRO A 659 38.56 -54.78 59.41
C PRO A 659 38.62 -56.19 60.00
N GLU A 660 37.62 -56.55 60.83
CA GLU A 660 37.50 -57.89 61.42
C GLU A 660 37.36 -59.01 60.38
N TYR A 661 36.77 -58.74 59.22
CA TYR A 661 36.63 -59.77 58.18
C TYR A 661 37.93 -60.02 57.40
N ARG A 662 38.82 -59.03 57.26
CA ARG A 662 40.17 -59.25 56.69
C ARG A 662 41.09 -59.97 57.68
N ALA A 663 40.94 -59.75 58.99
CA ALA A 663 41.71 -60.45 60.01
C ALA A 663 41.38 -61.97 60.06
N GLN A 664 40.13 -62.37 59.83
CA GLN A 664 39.78 -63.80 59.74
C GLN A 664 40.28 -64.46 58.44
N ILE A 665 40.28 -63.75 57.30
CA ILE A 665 40.72 -64.31 56.01
C ILE A 665 42.25 -64.41 55.90
N GLN A 666 43.01 -63.53 56.57
CA GLN A 666 44.48 -63.63 56.62
C GLN A 666 45.01 -64.43 57.83
N GLY A 667 44.20 -64.64 58.88
CA GLY A 667 44.58 -65.42 60.07
C GLY A 667 44.43 -66.95 59.92
N SER A 668 43.59 -67.45 59.00
CA SER A 668 43.35 -68.89 58.85
C SER A 668 44.30 -69.61 57.88
N LYS A 669 45.03 -68.89 57.01
CA LYS A 669 45.98 -69.50 56.05
C LYS A 669 47.36 -69.85 56.65
N LYS A 670 47.49 -69.86 57.97
CA LYS A 670 48.75 -70.15 58.69
C LYS A 670 48.68 -71.31 59.70
N ARG A 671 47.72 -72.23 59.55
CA ARG A 671 47.70 -73.53 60.24
C ARG A 671 47.22 -74.64 59.30
N LEU A 672 48.15 -75.15 58.52
CA LEU A 672 48.25 -76.54 58.07
C LEU A 672 49.75 -76.81 57.93
N GLU A 673 50.37 -77.05 59.09
CA GLU A 673 51.40 -78.07 59.27
C GLU A 673 51.08 -78.78 60.59
#